data_AF-A0A835UG02-F1
#
_entry.id   AF-A0A835UG02-F1
#
_cell.length_a   1.000
_cell.length_b   1.000
_cell.length_c   1.000
_cell.angle_alpha   90.00
_cell.angle_beta   90.00
_cell.angle_gamma   90.00
#
_symmetry.space_group_name_H-M   'P 1'
#
loop_
_entity.id
_entity.type
_entity.pdbx_description
1 polymer ?
#
loop_
_entity_poly.entity_id
_entity_poly.type
_entity_poly.pdbx_seq_one_letter_code
_entity_poly.pdbx_strand_id
1 'polypeptide(L)'
;MLMYTCVNVKENYVNSKKSFQKLESDVDVNNIYLPLHLYKEVQELNSLVGKDCEEYQSKKDRHLSYIKERREEVKQVLSEAHVRSIEEPFFWISTEWLRQWSDIITPSCIDNLPIQCSHGKVPFTRVTLMKRLSNTAWQWLFAKYGGGPELTNDDFCIDCLKNAAEKAVKADDYREKRAVLRELAEAALAGNCSVGTSYYVSRPWLLQWLRRRNVDTPCDADAGPTAALTCTHGNLLPELSSGAKRVLVPESLWNFFYENAVKVKPEDSLGSSAFPADTEPCETCSKEMTEVASLEDSLRAEKLRQRQNHEKLILGKSFALHADCSYFLIPSSWLAKWRAYVTTTGKNMSSIIEPENLEAIICSLTCKHSRLVERPLELAWKRGVISQKISTTGGLALISESDWKFFCEEWNAQESKGIHAKIAFANNTTNKVPGSSQEVPVVDEELDQIKEEKYCQLEERAPFIITDPEICEVCIGERESSELVQKLNYSDEDICVYLVHGKEAPRSIIEPSNAPGRTSKRSKKTLHGSSMNFRVSGTTSVYQLKMMIWEAFGVVKENQKLCKGVVEIEGDSATLADKNIFPGDILWVVDSEIYENRDIADELSEQKMEPNQAEEGFRGTLLSSVMHVQALKDNPTDDSVV
;
A
#
# COMPACT_ATOMS: atom_id res chain seq x y z
N MET A 1 -22.17 30.86 -32.93
CA MET A 1 -22.86 31.03 -34.24
C MET A 1 -24.20 31.70 -33.94
N LEU A 2 -24.21 33.03 -33.83
CA LEU A 2 -25.43 33.82 -33.66
C LEU A 2 -25.95 34.10 -35.08
N MET A 3 -27.07 33.47 -35.44
CA MET A 3 -27.76 33.77 -36.70
C MET A 3 -28.44 35.14 -36.55
N TYR A 4 -27.90 36.17 -37.20
CA TYR A 4 -28.61 37.44 -37.37
C TYR A 4 -29.51 37.30 -38.60
N THR A 5 -30.82 37.20 -38.37
CA THR A 5 -31.84 37.27 -39.41
C THR A 5 -32.04 38.72 -39.82
N CYS A 6 -31.55 39.08 -41.01
CA CYS A 6 -31.86 40.35 -41.65
C CYS A 6 -33.37 40.38 -42.00
N VAL A 7 -34.15 41.22 -41.30
CA VAL A 7 -35.57 41.42 -41.60
C VAL A 7 -35.67 42.29 -42.85
N ASN A 8 -35.83 41.64 -44.00
CA ASN A 8 -36.12 42.29 -45.27
C ASN A 8 -37.54 42.87 -45.23
N VAL A 9 -37.68 44.14 -44.86
CA VAL A 9 -38.94 44.89 -44.98
C VAL A 9 -39.08 45.41 -46.42
N LYS A 10 -39.38 44.53 -47.37
CA LYS A 10 -40.02 44.89 -48.65
C LYS A 10 -40.75 43.67 -49.23
N GLU A 11 -42.08 43.66 -49.07
CA GLU A 11 -43.09 43.43 -50.13
C GLU A 11 -44.40 42.91 -49.52
N ASN A 12 -45.35 43.82 -49.35
CA ASN A 12 -46.77 43.55 -49.57
C ASN A 12 -47.42 44.85 -50.04
N TYR A 13 -47.03 45.27 -51.23
CA TYR A 13 -47.73 46.28 -52.00
C TYR A 13 -48.23 45.58 -53.26
N VAL A 14 -49.50 45.17 -53.25
CA VAL A 14 -50.50 45.22 -54.34
C VAL A 14 -51.67 44.32 -53.94
N ASN A 15 -52.64 44.90 -53.23
CA ASN A 15 -54.09 44.85 -53.51
C ASN A 15 -54.90 45.14 -52.24
N SER A 16 -55.23 46.41 -52.02
CA SER A 16 -56.59 46.76 -51.61
C SER A 16 -56.80 48.26 -51.79
N LYS A 17 -57.65 48.64 -52.74
CA LYS A 17 -58.29 49.96 -52.78
C LYS A 17 -59.06 50.15 -51.48
N LYS A 18 -58.71 51.14 -50.66
CA LYS A 18 -59.66 51.88 -49.81
C LYS A 18 -59.08 53.22 -49.34
N SER A 19 -59.62 54.28 -49.92
CA SER A 19 -59.86 55.62 -49.36
C SER A 19 -58.88 56.18 -48.32
N PHE A 20 -58.12 57.20 -48.74
CA PHE A 20 -57.70 58.28 -47.86
C PHE A 20 -58.94 59.08 -47.44
N GLN A 21 -59.30 59.03 -46.15
CA GLN A 21 -60.16 60.02 -45.53
C GLN A 21 -59.45 60.58 -44.30
N LYS A 22 -59.47 61.90 -44.23
CA LYS A 22 -58.85 62.79 -43.27
C LYS A 22 -59.56 62.69 -41.90
N LEU A 23 -58.79 62.55 -40.82
CA LEU A 23 -59.10 63.00 -39.44
C LEU A 23 -57.79 62.86 -38.64
N GLU A 24 -57.10 63.93 -38.24
CA GLU A 24 -57.34 64.78 -37.06
C GLU A 24 -57.58 64.03 -35.73
N SER A 25 -56.77 64.46 -34.75
CA SER A 25 -56.78 64.27 -33.29
C SER A 25 -56.37 62.92 -32.66
N ASP A 26 -55.26 63.06 -31.90
CA ASP A 26 -54.95 62.52 -30.57
C ASP A 26 -54.08 61.27 -30.37
N VAL A 27 -52.83 61.57 -29.97
CA VAL A 27 -51.96 60.96 -28.92
C VAL A 27 -51.65 59.46 -29.05
N ASP A 28 -50.57 59.07 -29.74
CA ASP A 28 -49.19 58.93 -29.23
C ASP A 28 -48.98 57.83 -28.18
N VAL A 29 -48.55 56.63 -28.62
CA VAL A 29 -47.55 55.79 -27.94
C VAL A 29 -46.79 54.96 -29.00
N ASN A 30 -45.46 55.17 -29.07
CA ASN A 30 -44.43 54.35 -29.73
C ASN A 30 -44.10 54.56 -31.22
N ASN A 31 -44.24 55.78 -31.75
CA ASN A 31 -43.44 56.17 -32.92
C ASN A 31 -42.11 56.77 -32.43
N ILE A 32 -41.23 55.92 -31.89
CA ILE A 32 -39.88 56.33 -31.46
C ILE A 32 -39.07 56.63 -32.72
N TYR A 33 -39.13 57.88 -33.19
CA TYR A 33 -38.22 58.36 -34.21
C TYR A 33 -36.81 58.34 -33.61
N LEU A 34 -35.99 57.40 -34.07
CA LEU A 34 -34.59 57.32 -33.67
C LEU A 34 -33.94 58.69 -33.95
N PRO A 35 -33.25 59.29 -32.97
CA PRO A 35 -32.44 60.48 -33.19
C PRO A 35 -31.60 60.35 -34.46
N LEU A 36 -31.52 61.42 -35.26
CA LEU A 36 -30.96 61.38 -36.62
C LEU A 36 -29.52 60.82 -36.69
N HIS A 37 -28.74 60.97 -35.61
CA HIS A 37 -27.41 60.39 -35.49
C HIS A 37 -27.44 58.86 -35.33
N LEU A 38 -28.32 58.32 -34.48
CA LEU A 38 -28.53 56.87 -34.31
C LEU A 38 -29.11 56.24 -35.58
N TYR A 39 -30.00 56.93 -36.29
CA TYR A 39 -30.55 56.41 -37.55
C TYR A 39 -29.46 56.24 -38.62
N LYS A 40 -28.55 57.22 -38.74
CA LYS A 40 -27.40 57.13 -39.64
C LYS A 40 -26.44 56.01 -39.24
N GLU A 41 -26.13 55.89 -37.95
CA GLU A 41 -25.28 54.83 -37.43
C GLU A 41 -25.87 53.44 -37.69
N VAL A 42 -27.18 53.25 -37.47
CA VAL A 42 -27.89 52.01 -37.79
C VAL A 42 -27.86 51.72 -39.30
N GLN A 43 -27.99 52.73 -40.17
CA GLN A 43 -27.88 52.54 -41.62
C GLN A 43 -26.47 52.14 -42.05
N GLU A 44 -25.44 52.77 -41.49
CA GLU A 44 -24.03 52.43 -41.76
C GLU A 44 -23.71 50.99 -41.31
N LEU A 45 -24.15 50.61 -40.10
CA LEU A 45 -24.00 49.26 -39.57
C LEU A 45 -24.77 48.23 -40.41
N ASN A 46 -26.01 48.51 -40.82
CA ASN A 46 -26.77 47.63 -41.70
C ASN A 46 -26.11 47.48 -43.07
N SER A 47 -25.53 48.55 -43.61
CA SER A 47 -24.76 48.48 -44.87
C SER A 47 -23.49 47.64 -44.71
N LEU A 48 -22.78 47.77 -43.58
CA LEU A 48 -21.62 46.95 -43.26
C LEU A 48 -21.99 45.46 -43.14
N VAL A 49 -23.04 45.15 -42.36
CA VAL A 49 -23.57 43.78 -42.23
C VAL A 49 -24.01 43.21 -43.58
N GLY A 50 -24.63 44.03 -44.43
CA GLY A 50 -24.99 43.63 -45.80
C GLY A 50 -23.78 43.18 -46.61
N LYS A 51 -22.69 43.96 -46.57
CA LYS A 51 -21.41 43.60 -47.23
C LYS A 51 -20.80 42.32 -46.64
N ASP A 52 -20.81 42.17 -45.32
CA ASP A 52 -20.30 40.97 -44.65
C ASP A 52 -21.11 39.72 -45.03
N CYS A 53 -22.44 39.84 -45.16
CA CYS A 53 -23.31 38.78 -45.63
C CYS A 53 -23.02 38.39 -47.09
N GLU A 54 -22.81 39.36 -47.98
CA GLU A 54 -22.46 39.13 -49.39
C GLU A 54 -21.08 38.45 -49.53
N GLU A 55 -20.09 38.88 -48.74
CA GLU A 55 -18.76 38.26 -48.71
C GLU A 55 -18.84 36.82 -48.19
N TYR A 56 -19.61 36.59 -47.11
CA TYR A 56 -19.84 35.26 -46.58
C TYR A 56 -20.52 34.35 -47.60
N GLN A 57 -21.57 34.83 -48.27
CA GLN A 57 -22.29 34.07 -49.28
C GLN A 57 -21.38 33.72 -50.47
N SER A 58 -20.56 34.67 -50.93
CA SER A 58 -19.56 34.44 -51.98
C SER A 58 -18.52 33.39 -51.58
N LYS A 59 -18.01 33.43 -50.34
CA LYS A 59 -17.09 32.41 -49.81
C LYS A 59 -17.78 31.04 -49.74
N LYS A 60 -19.01 30.98 -49.23
CA LYS A 60 -19.80 29.75 -49.11
C LYS A 60 -20.05 29.12 -50.48
N ASP A 61 -20.49 29.88 -51.47
CA ASP A 61 -20.78 29.37 -52.82
C ASP A 61 -19.51 28.88 -53.52
N ARG A 62 -18.37 29.55 -53.30
CA ARG A 62 -17.06 29.08 -53.76
C ARG A 62 -16.69 27.74 -53.12
N HIS A 63 -16.86 27.59 -51.80
CA HIS A 63 -16.58 26.32 -51.10
C HIS A 63 -17.51 25.19 -51.55
N LEU A 64 -18.80 25.45 -51.72
CA LEU A 64 -19.77 24.45 -52.19
C LEU A 64 -19.47 24.00 -53.63
N SER A 65 -19.10 24.94 -54.51
CA SER A 65 -18.71 24.62 -55.88
C SER A 65 -17.49 23.71 -55.92
N TYR A 66 -16.48 24.02 -55.10
CA TYR A 66 -15.28 23.19 -54.95
C TYR A 66 -15.60 21.77 -54.46
N ILE A 67 -16.44 21.63 -53.43
CA ILE A 67 -16.86 20.31 -52.92
C ILE A 67 -17.62 19.52 -53.99
N LYS A 68 -18.47 20.19 -54.78
CA LYS A 68 -19.22 19.55 -55.87
C LYS A 68 -18.27 19.03 -56.96
N GLU A 69 -17.30 19.83 -57.38
CA GLU A 69 -16.27 19.44 -58.35
C GLU A 69 -15.47 18.23 -57.84
N ARG A 70 -15.05 18.26 -56.57
CA ARG A 70 -14.33 17.15 -55.93
C ARG A 70 -15.14 15.85 -55.92
N ARG A 71 -16.44 15.92 -55.64
CA ARG A 71 -17.32 14.74 -55.65
C ARG A 71 -17.48 14.14 -57.04
N GLU A 72 -17.60 14.97 -58.07
CA GLU A 72 -17.70 14.49 -59.45
C GLU A 72 -16.38 13.85 -59.90
N GLU A 73 -15.25 14.44 -59.53
CA GLU A 73 -13.93 13.85 -59.74
C GLU A 73 -13.81 12.45 -59.12
N VAL A 74 -14.16 12.31 -57.83
CA VAL A 74 -14.11 11.01 -57.15
C VAL A 74 -14.98 9.99 -57.89
N LYS A 75 -16.19 10.39 -58.28
CA LYS A 75 -17.15 9.53 -58.97
C LYS A 75 -16.62 9.09 -60.34
N GLN A 76 -16.00 9.99 -61.10
CA GLN A 76 -15.42 9.69 -62.41
C GLN A 76 -14.31 8.64 -62.30
N VAL A 77 -13.32 8.86 -61.43
CA VAL A 77 -12.21 7.91 -61.25
C VAL A 77 -12.72 6.56 -60.76
N LEU A 78 -13.65 6.53 -59.80
CA LEU A 78 -14.21 5.28 -59.29
C LEU A 78 -15.02 4.52 -60.35
N SER A 79 -15.65 5.21 -61.30
CA SER A 79 -16.36 4.57 -62.41
C SER A 79 -15.43 3.83 -63.37
N GLU A 80 -14.18 4.28 -63.48
CA GLU A 80 -13.14 3.68 -64.31
C GLU A 80 -12.16 2.80 -63.52
N ALA A 81 -12.24 2.80 -62.18
CA ALA A 81 -11.28 2.14 -61.31
C ALA A 81 -11.25 0.61 -61.45
N HIS A 82 -12.37 0.00 -61.85
CA HIS A 82 -12.49 -1.45 -61.92
C HIS A 82 -11.68 -2.05 -63.08
N VAL A 83 -10.89 -3.07 -62.77
CA VAL A 83 -10.16 -3.91 -63.73
C VAL A 83 -11.12 -5.00 -64.20
N ARG A 84 -11.43 -5.07 -65.51
CA ARG A 84 -12.53 -5.89 -66.04
C ARG A 84 -12.13 -7.34 -66.26
N SER A 85 -10.85 -7.61 -66.49
CA SER A 85 -10.30 -8.97 -66.63
C SER A 85 -8.98 -9.12 -65.88
N ILE A 86 -8.58 -10.36 -65.57
CA ILE A 86 -7.30 -10.65 -64.90
C ILE A 86 -6.10 -10.34 -65.81
N GLU A 87 -6.30 -10.33 -67.13
CA GLU A 87 -5.27 -10.13 -68.15
C GLU A 87 -5.00 -8.64 -68.44
N GLU A 88 -5.90 -7.75 -68.04
CA GLU A 88 -5.72 -6.30 -68.20
C GLU A 88 -4.63 -5.77 -67.26
N PRO A 89 -3.76 -4.85 -67.74
CA PRO A 89 -2.75 -4.24 -66.89
C PRO A 89 -3.42 -3.40 -65.80
N PHE A 90 -2.94 -3.54 -64.57
CA PHE A 90 -3.46 -2.84 -63.41
C PHE A 90 -2.33 -2.42 -62.48
N PHE A 91 -2.65 -1.48 -61.60
CA PHE A 91 -1.76 -0.96 -60.59
C PHE A 91 -2.27 -1.28 -59.19
N TRP A 92 -1.35 -1.58 -58.29
CA TRP A 92 -1.62 -1.67 -56.86
C TRP A 92 -1.61 -0.28 -56.26
N ILE A 93 -2.66 0.00 -55.48
CA ILE A 93 -2.77 1.27 -54.77
C ILE A 93 -3.15 1.03 -53.32
N SER A 94 -2.56 1.82 -52.42
CA SER A 94 -2.85 1.80 -51.00
C SER A 94 -4.34 2.07 -50.75
N THR A 95 -5.00 1.17 -50.01
CA THR A 95 -6.41 1.33 -49.62
C THR A 95 -6.57 2.50 -48.66
N GLU A 96 -5.55 2.75 -47.83
CA GLU A 96 -5.50 3.89 -46.91
C GLU A 96 -5.49 5.20 -47.69
N TRP A 97 -4.60 5.31 -48.68
CA TRP A 97 -4.49 6.50 -49.51
C TRP A 97 -5.77 6.73 -50.31
N LEU A 98 -6.33 5.69 -50.94
CA LEU A 98 -7.59 5.81 -51.68
C LEU A 98 -8.74 6.35 -50.82
N ARG A 99 -8.84 5.90 -49.57
CA ARG A 99 -9.87 6.37 -48.63
C ARG A 99 -9.65 7.83 -48.25
N GLN A 100 -8.41 8.20 -47.91
CA GLN A 100 -8.09 9.59 -47.59
C GLN A 100 -8.32 10.50 -48.79
N TRP A 101 -7.93 10.05 -49.98
CA TRP A 101 -8.18 10.76 -51.22
C TRP A 101 -9.68 11.00 -51.42
N SER A 102 -10.56 10.00 -51.25
CA SER A 102 -12.00 10.19 -51.47
C SER A 102 -12.66 11.19 -50.52
N ASP A 103 -12.13 11.31 -49.30
CA ASP A 103 -12.79 12.06 -48.22
C ASP A 103 -12.21 13.46 -48.03
N ILE A 104 -10.95 13.69 -48.41
CA ILE A 104 -10.23 14.95 -48.17
C ILE A 104 -10.38 15.91 -49.37
N ILE A 105 -10.64 17.18 -49.04
CA ILE A 105 -10.80 18.30 -49.97
C ILE A 105 -9.51 18.55 -50.77
N THR A 106 -8.35 18.49 -50.11
CA THR A 106 -7.02 18.65 -50.71
C THR A 106 -6.16 17.41 -50.45
N PRO A 107 -6.25 16.37 -51.30
CA PRO A 107 -5.48 15.13 -51.13
C PRO A 107 -3.97 15.33 -51.26
N SER A 108 -3.20 14.49 -50.58
CA SER A 108 -1.75 14.40 -50.75
C SER A 108 -1.37 13.66 -52.05
N CYS A 109 -0.08 13.67 -52.39
CA CYS A 109 0.45 12.78 -53.42
C CYS A 109 0.21 11.30 -53.08
N ILE A 110 0.23 10.43 -54.10
CA ILE A 110 0.04 8.99 -53.93
C ILE A 110 1.16 8.43 -53.06
N ASP A 111 0.79 7.70 -52.00
CA ASP A 111 1.74 6.97 -51.15
C ASP A 111 1.44 5.47 -51.13
N ASN A 112 2.28 4.71 -51.85
CA ASN A 112 2.24 3.27 -51.91
C ASN A 112 3.37 2.60 -51.08
N LEU A 113 4.19 3.36 -50.35
CA LEU A 113 5.24 2.81 -49.50
C LEU A 113 4.68 1.84 -48.43
N PRO A 114 3.51 2.09 -47.80
CA PRO A 114 2.96 1.18 -46.80
C PRO A 114 2.61 -0.22 -47.33
N ILE A 115 2.42 -0.38 -48.63
CA ILE A 115 2.12 -1.68 -49.25
C ILE A 115 3.37 -2.37 -49.83
N GLN A 116 4.52 -1.70 -49.84
CA GLN A 116 5.78 -2.19 -50.37
C GLN A 116 6.66 -2.88 -49.31
N CYS A 117 7.21 -4.05 -49.61
CA CYS A 117 8.22 -4.71 -48.79
C CYS A 117 9.61 -4.09 -49.00
N SER A 118 10.59 -4.53 -48.22
CA SER A 118 12.00 -4.11 -48.34
C SER A 118 12.62 -4.42 -49.71
N HIS A 119 12.07 -5.34 -50.49
CA HIS A 119 12.52 -5.65 -51.85
C HIS A 119 11.96 -4.70 -52.91
N GLY A 120 11.21 -3.66 -52.52
CA GLY A 120 10.59 -2.73 -53.47
C GLY A 120 9.34 -3.28 -54.16
N LYS A 121 8.81 -4.42 -53.71
CA LYS A 121 7.66 -5.11 -54.30
C LYS A 121 6.53 -5.28 -53.30
N VAL A 122 5.40 -5.82 -53.73
CA VAL A 122 4.20 -6.04 -52.92
C VAL A 122 4.18 -7.46 -52.36
N PRO A 123 4.23 -7.67 -51.02
CA PRO A 123 4.14 -9.00 -50.43
C PRO A 123 2.68 -9.46 -50.31
N PHE A 124 2.44 -10.77 -50.44
CA PHE A 124 1.10 -11.36 -50.30
C PHE A 124 0.44 -11.08 -48.94
N THR A 125 1.23 -10.90 -47.88
CA THR A 125 0.76 -10.60 -46.52
C THR A 125 0.06 -9.24 -46.41
N ARG A 126 0.26 -8.34 -47.37
CA ARG A 126 -0.36 -7.00 -47.40
C ARG A 126 -1.54 -6.89 -48.36
N VAL A 127 -2.09 -8.02 -48.85
CA VAL A 127 -3.21 -8.03 -49.81
C VAL A 127 -4.45 -7.28 -49.31
N THR A 128 -4.67 -7.22 -48.00
CA THR A 128 -5.78 -6.51 -47.39
C THR A 128 -5.61 -4.99 -47.36
N LEU A 129 -4.38 -4.50 -47.55
CA LEU A 129 -4.04 -3.07 -47.49
C LEU A 129 -4.03 -2.40 -48.87
N MET A 130 -4.32 -3.14 -49.94
CA MET A 130 -4.22 -2.64 -51.31
C MET A 130 -5.44 -2.99 -52.15
N LYS A 131 -5.65 -2.20 -53.20
CA LYS A 131 -6.65 -2.43 -54.25
C LYS A 131 -5.99 -2.48 -55.61
N ARG A 132 -6.63 -3.19 -56.55
CA ARG A 132 -6.31 -3.12 -57.97
C ARG A 132 -7.02 -1.92 -58.57
N LEU A 133 -6.27 -1.15 -59.34
CA LEU A 133 -6.75 0.01 -60.05
C LEU A 133 -6.47 -0.16 -61.54
N SER A 134 -7.45 0.11 -62.39
CA SER A 134 -7.26 0.08 -63.85
C SER A 134 -6.13 1.04 -64.28
N ASN A 135 -5.47 0.72 -65.40
CA ASN A 135 -4.46 1.61 -65.97
C ASN A 135 -5.01 3.03 -66.21
N THR A 136 -6.24 3.17 -66.72
CA THR A 136 -6.85 4.48 -66.99
C THR A 136 -7.00 5.30 -65.71
N ALA A 137 -7.55 4.70 -64.64
CA ALA A 137 -7.73 5.39 -63.37
C ALA A 137 -6.38 5.71 -62.69
N TRP A 138 -5.38 4.83 -62.80
CA TRP A 138 -4.03 5.08 -62.29
C TRP A 138 -3.38 6.28 -62.99
N GLN A 139 -3.34 6.28 -64.33
CA GLN A 139 -2.75 7.37 -65.10
C GLN A 139 -3.38 8.72 -64.77
N TRP A 140 -4.70 8.73 -64.59
CA TRP A 140 -5.44 9.94 -64.19
C TRP A 140 -5.01 10.46 -62.81
N LEU A 141 -4.97 9.57 -61.80
CA LEU A 141 -4.57 9.94 -60.44
C LEU A 141 -3.10 10.35 -60.39
N PHE A 142 -2.22 9.61 -61.04
CA PHE A 142 -0.79 9.88 -61.06
C PHE A 142 -0.47 11.21 -61.76
N ALA A 143 -1.12 11.50 -62.88
CA ALA A 143 -0.94 12.77 -63.58
C ALA A 143 -1.35 13.99 -62.73
N LYS A 144 -2.39 13.85 -61.90
CA LYS A 144 -2.90 14.95 -61.06
C LYS A 144 -2.17 15.08 -59.73
N TYR A 145 -1.89 13.98 -59.05
CA TYR A 145 -1.38 13.97 -57.67
C TYR A 145 0.10 13.58 -57.56
N GLY A 146 0.68 12.94 -58.59
CA GLY A 146 2.03 12.40 -58.55
C GLY A 146 2.24 11.42 -57.38
N GLY A 147 3.48 11.29 -56.93
CA GLY A 147 3.86 10.42 -55.81
C GLY A 147 4.40 9.06 -56.27
N GLY A 148 4.18 8.02 -55.47
CA GLY A 148 4.63 6.67 -55.76
C GLY A 148 4.83 5.80 -54.51
N PRO A 149 5.54 4.67 -54.64
CA PRO A 149 6.04 4.07 -55.87
C PRO A 149 4.92 3.57 -56.81
N GLU A 150 5.23 3.51 -58.11
CA GLU A 150 4.40 2.81 -59.09
C GLU A 150 4.57 1.30 -58.93
N LEU A 151 3.46 0.59 -58.75
CA LEU A 151 3.44 -0.84 -58.47
C LEU A 151 2.45 -1.51 -59.43
N THR A 152 2.97 -2.28 -60.37
CA THR A 152 2.24 -2.95 -61.45
C THR A 152 1.73 -4.34 -61.05
N ASN A 153 1.01 -5.00 -61.96
CA ASN A 153 0.61 -6.40 -61.80
C ASN A 153 1.79 -7.36 -61.58
N ASP A 154 3.00 -7.03 -62.05
CA ASP A 154 4.20 -7.88 -61.96
C ASP A 154 5.04 -7.62 -60.69
N ASP A 155 4.63 -6.65 -59.88
CA ASP A 155 5.33 -6.27 -58.66
C ASP A 155 4.93 -7.11 -57.44
N PHE A 156 4.40 -8.32 -57.63
CA PHE A 156 4.26 -9.27 -56.52
C PHE A 156 5.65 -9.80 -56.11
N CYS A 157 5.89 -9.84 -54.80
CA CYS A 157 7.19 -10.21 -54.27
C CYS A 157 7.31 -11.73 -54.10
N ILE A 158 7.96 -12.40 -55.06
CA ILE A 158 8.29 -13.83 -54.98
C ILE A 158 9.22 -14.16 -53.81
N ASP A 159 10.17 -13.28 -53.46
CA ASP A 159 11.09 -13.54 -52.35
C ASP A 159 10.36 -13.58 -51.01
N CYS A 160 9.41 -12.66 -50.78
CA CYS A 160 8.54 -12.70 -49.60
C CYS A 160 7.67 -13.97 -49.58
N LEU A 161 7.17 -14.41 -50.73
CA LEU A 161 6.37 -15.64 -50.85
C LEU A 161 7.21 -16.88 -50.52
N LYS A 162 8.40 -17.01 -51.12
CA LYS A 162 9.34 -18.11 -50.86
C LYS A 162 9.74 -18.15 -49.38
N ASN A 163 10.13 -17.01 -48.82
CA ASN A 163 10.49 -16.92 -47.40
C ASN A 163 9.33 -17.34 -46.47
N ALA A 164 8.09 -16.99 -46.79
CA ALA A 164 6.94 -17.42 -46.01
C ALA A 164 6.66 -18.92 -46.16
N ALA A 165 6.77 -19.47 -47.37
CA ALA A 165 6.63 -20.89 -47.62
C ALA A 165 7.71 -21.71 -46.89
N GLU A 166 8.98 -21.29 -46.97
CA GLU A 166 10.08 -21.92 -46.25
C GLU A 166 9.88 -21.88 -44.73
N LYS A 167 9.41 -20.75 -44.18
CA LYS A 167 9.07 -20.65 -42.76
C LYS A 167 7.93 -21.58 -42.38
N ALA A 168 6.90 -21.71 -43.22
CA ALA A 168 5.78 -22.60 -42.98
C ALA A 168 6.19 -24.08 -42.99
N VAL A 169 7.04 -24.49 -43.94
CA VAL A 169 7.59 -25.86 -44.00
C VAL A 169 8.46 -26.15 -42.78
N LYS A 170 9.40 -25.25 -42.44
CA LYS A 170 10.24 -25.39 -41.24
C LYS A 170 9.41 -25.48 -39.96
N ALA A 171 8.30 -24.75 -39.89
CA ALA A 171 7.39 -24.81 -38.75
C ALA A 171 6.65 -26.16 -38.67
N ASP A 172 6.23 -26.71 -39.81
CA ASP A 172 5.59 -28.01 -39.86
C ASP A 172 6.54 -29.15 -39.46
N ASP A 173 7.74 -29.18 -40.04
CA ASP A 173 8.81 -30.12 -39.67
C ASP A 173 9.12 -30.06 -38.17
N TYR A 174 9.15 -28.85 -37.60
CA TYR A 174 9.38 -28.66 -36.17
C TYR A 174 8.23 -29.19 -35.33
N ARG A 175 6.97 -28.92 -35.70
CA ARG A 175 5.78 -29.44 -35.01
C ARG A 175 5.74 -30.96 -35.02
N GLU A 176 6.03 -31.59 -36.16
CA GLU A 176 6.03 -33.05 -36.29
C GLU A 176 7.12 -33.68 -35.41
N LYS A 177 8.37 -33.21 -35.53
CA LYS A 177 9.48 -33.68 -34.66
C LYS A 177 9.15 -33.50 -33.19
N ARG A 178 8.62 -32.33 -32.81
CA ARG A 178 8.23 -32.03 -31.43
C ARG A 178 7.08 -32.93 -30.94
N ALA A 179 6.18 -33.36 -31.82
CA ALA A 179 5.10 -34.28 -31.47
C ALA A 179 5.64 -35.67 -31.11
N VAL A 180 6.51 -36.24 -31.95
CA VAL A 180 7.17 -37.53 -31.69
C VAL A 180 8.00 -37.49 -30.40
N LEU A 181 8.78 -36.42 -30.23
CA LEU A 181 9.66 -36.25 -29.07
C LEU A 181 8.91 -35.97 -27.75
N ARG A 182 7.66 -35.48 -27.82
CA ARG A 182 6.82 -35.27 -26.64
C ARG A 182 6.53 -36.59 -25.91
N GLU A 183 6.20 -37.63 -26.66
CA GLU A 183 5.94 -38.96 -26.10
C GLU A 183 7.20 -39.52 -25.39
N LEU A 184 8.38 -39.32 -25.97
CA LEU A 184 9.65 -39.70 -25.34
C LEU A 184 9.92 -38.91 -24.05
N ALA A 185 9.61 -37.62 -24.03
CA ALA A 185 9.77 -36.77 -22.85
C ALA A 185 8.82 -37.18 -21.71
N GLU A 186 7.58 -37.57 -22.03
CA GLU A 186 6.62 -38.08 -21.05
C GLU A 186 7.04 -39.45 -20.50
N ALA A 187 7.51 -40.36 -21.36
CA ALA A 187 8.07 -41.65 -20.94
C ALA A 187 9.29 -41.49 -20.02
N ALA A 188 10.20 -40.57 -20.35
CA ALA A 188 11.36 -40.23 -19.52
C ALA A 188 10.93 -39.72 -18.13
N LEU A 189 9.91 -38.86 -18.04
CA LEU A 189 9.38 -38.38 -16.76
C LEU A 189 8.71 -39.46 -15.92
N ALA A 190 8.16 -40.49 -16.55
CA ALA A 190 7.60 -41.67 -15.93
C ALA A 190 8.66 -42.71 -15.50
N GLY A 191 9.94 -42.47 -15.81
CA GLY A 191 11.05 -43.37 -15.49
C GLY A 191 11.32 -44.45 -16.55
N ASN A 192 10.61 -44.42 -17.67
CA ASN A 192 10.77 -45.36 -18.76
C ASN A 192 11.77 -44.81 -19.79
N CYS A 193 13.06 -44.80 -19.46
CA CYS A 193 14.10 -44.40 -20.41
C CYS A 193 14.56 -45.61 -21.24
N SER A 194 14.69 -45.41 -22.56
CA SER A 194 15.16 -46.46 -23.48
C SER A 194 16.60 -46.87 -23.19
N VAL A 195 16.93 -48.14 -23.43
CA VAL A 195 18.29 -48.68 -23.28
C VAL A 195 19.23 -48.01 -24.28
N GLY A 196 20.20 -47.21 -23.80
CA GLY A 196 21.16 -46.47 -24.62
C GLY A 196 21.77 -45.27 -23.90
N THR A 197 22.59 -44.49 -24.60
CA THR A 197 23.18 -43.23 -24.09
C THR A 197 22.07 -42.28 -23.65
N SER A 198 22.13 -41.86 -22.38
CA SER A 198 21.13 -41.01 -21.75
C SER A 198 21.78 -39.80 -21.10
N TYR A 199 21.07 -38.69 -21.08
CA TYR A 199 21.54 -37.39 -20.57
C TYR A 199 20.62 -36.85 -19.49
N TYR A 200 21.16 -36.11 -18.53
CA TYR A 200 20.39 -35.42 -17.51
C TYR A 200 19.81 -34.11 -18.05
N VAL A 201 18.52 -33.90 -17.78
CA VAL A 201 17.81 -32.64 -18.04
C VAL A 201 17.08 -32.21 -16.76
N SER A 202 16.95 -30.89 -16.56
CA SER A 202 16.18 -30.33 -15.45
C SER A 202 14.72 -30.76 -15.54
N ARG A 203 14.21 -31.44 -14.50
CA ARG A 203 12.81 -31.88 -14.42
C ARG A 203 11.83 -30.70 -14.49
N PRO A 204 12.03 -29.59 -13.76
CA PRO A 204 11.19 -28.39 -13.91
C PRO A 204 11.16 -27.86 -15.34
N TRP A 205 12.32 -27.80 -16.00
CA TRP A 205 12.42 -27.32 -17.38
C TRP A 205 11.68 -28.25 -18.35
N LEU A 206 11.85 -29.57 -18.22
CA LEU A 206 11.19 -30.55 -19.08
C LEU A 206 9.66 -30.49 -18.95
N LEU A 207 9.15 -30.31 -17.72
CA LEU A 207 7.72 -30.11 -17.48
C LEU A 207 7.20 -28.81 -18.12
N GLN A 208 7.97 -27.73 -18.07
CA GLN A 208 7.62 -26.48 -18.75
C GLN A 208 7.62 -26.66 -20.27
N TRP A 209 8.61 -27.37 -20.81
CA TRP A 209 8.68 -27.71 -22.24
C TRP A 209 7.44 -28.50 -22.68
N LEU A 210 6.99 -29.49 -21.91
CA LEU A 210 5.79 -30.29 -22.23
C LEU A 210 4.48 -29.49 -22.23
N ARG A 211 4.32 -28.56 -21.28
CA ARG A 211 3.08 -27.76 -21.14
C ARG A 211 2.84 -26.81 -22.31
N ARG A 212 3.88 -26.41 -23.03
CA ARG A 212 3.78 -25.48 -24.16
C ARG A 212 3.03 -26.14 -25.34
N ARG A 213 1.94 -25.52 -25.78
CA ARG A 213 1.17 -25.94 -26.97
C ARG A 213 1.41 -24.96 -28.12
N ASN A 214 1.15 -25.41 -29.36
CA ASN A 214 1.19 -24.60 -30.57
C ASN A 214 2.53 -23.86 -30.79
N VAL A 215 3.65 -24.58 -30.64
CA VAL A 215 5.00 -24.02 -30.85
C VAL A 215 5.48 -24.38 -32.24
N ASP A 216 5.57 -23.38 -33.11
CA ASP A 216 5.96 -23.53 -34.52
C ASP A 216 7.47 -23.39 -34.72
N THR A 217 8.18 -22.71 -33.82
CA THR A 217 9.63 -22.52 -33.89
C THR A 217 10.24 -22.50 -32.50
N PRO A 218 11.55 -22.84 -32.35
CA PRO A 218 12.28 -22.67 -31.10
C PRO A 218 12.15 -21.23 -30.56
N CYS A 219 12.01 -21.08 -29.25
CA CYS A 219 11.94 -19.78 -28.59
C CYS A 219 12.80 -19.72 -27.33
N ASP A 220 12.90 -18.55 -26.69
CA ASP A 220 13.72 -18.33 -25.48
C ASP A 220 13.49 -19.34 -24.36
N ALA A 221 12.29 -19.92 -24.27
CA ALA A 221 11.96 -20.96 -23.29
C ALA A 221 12.56 -22.35 -23.61
N ASP A 222 13.18 -22.53 -24.78
CA ASP A 222 13.96 -23.72 -25.15
C ASP A 222 15.45 -23.59 -24.75
N ALA A 223 15.88 -22.42 -24.26
CA ALA A 223 17.22 -22.25 -23.72
C ALA A 223 17.37 -22.95 -22.36
N GLY A 224 18.59 -23.38 -22.05
CA GLY A 224 18.97 -23.80 -20.69
C GLY A 224 18.40 -25.13 -20.17
N PRO A 225 18.35 -26.24 -20.94
CA PRO A 225 17.79 -27.51 -20.46
C PRO A 225 18.50 -28.06 -19.22
N THR A 226 19.78 -27.72 -19.03
CA THR A 226 20.61 -28.14 -17.89
C THR A 226 21.00 -27.00 -16.97
N ALA A 227 20.53 -25.77 -17.21
CA ALA A 227 20.92 -24.60 -16.42
C ALA A 227 20.68 -24.76 -14.91
N ALA A 228 19.57 -25.38 -14.50
CA ALA A 228 19.28 -25.64 -13.08
C ALA A 228 20.12 -26.78 -12.47
N LEU A 229 20.81 -27.55 -13.32
CA LEU A 229 21.69 -28.65 -12.94
C LEU A 229 23.17 -28.24 -13.00
N THR A 230 23.51 -27.08 -13.57
CA THR A 230 24.89 -26.61 -13.67
C THR A 230 25.22 -25.73 -12.46
N CYS A 231 26.28 -26.07 -11.71
CA CYS A 231 26.77 -25.21 -10.63
C CYS A 231 27.63 -24.05 -11.18
N THR A 232 28.00 -23.10 -10.31
CA THR A 232 28.91 -22.00 -10.66
C THR A 232 30.28 -22.47 -11.14
N HIS A 233 30.69 -23.70 -10.79
CA HIS A 233 31.93 -24.33 -11.26
C HIS A 233 31.80 -24.95 -12.67
N GLY A 234 30.61 -24.93 -13.28
CA GLY A 234 30.33 -25.54 -14.59
C GLY A 234 30.09 -27.06 -14.55
N ASN A 235 30.05 -27.66 -13.36
CA ASN A 235 29.85 -29.10 -13.17
C ASN A 235 28.40 -29.42 -12.76
N LEU A 236 28.05 -30.71 -12.75
CA LEU A 236 26.73 -31.19 -12.36
C LEU A 236 26.46 -30.96 -10.87
N LEU A 237 25.37 -30.30 -10.53
CA LEU A 237 24.97 -29.97 -9.17
C LEU A 237 24.49 -31.24 -8.42
N PRO A 238 24.83 -31.43 -7.12
CA PRO A 238 24.38 -32.59 -6.35
C PRO A 238 22.86 -32.67 -6.24
N GLU A 239 22.30 -33.87 -6.27
CA GLU A 239 20.85 -34.11 -6.37
C GLU A 239 20.04 -33.60 -5.17
N LEU A 240 20.67 -33.54 -3.98
CA LEU A 240 20.07 -32.98 -2.77
C LEU A 240 19.99 -31.44 -2.79
N SER A 241 20.62 -30.79 -3.76
CA SER A 241 20.61 -29.33 -3.87
C SER A 241 19.23 -28.82 -4.27
N SER A 242 18.85 -27.68 -3.71
CA SER A 242 17.57 -27.06 -4.00
C SER A 242 17.42 -26.74 -5.49
N GLY A 243 16.43 -27.34 -6.14
CA GLY A 243 16.17 -27.12 -7.57
C GLY A 243 16.89 -28.07 -8.53
N ALA A 244 17.85 -28.88 -8.07
CA ALA A 244 18.65 -29.82 -8.88
C ALA A 244 17.91 -31.10 -9.30
N LYS A 245 16.58 -31.06 -9.39
CA LYS A 245 15.78 -32.25 -9.76
C LYS A 245 16.04 -32.57 -11.23
N ARG A 246 16.67 -33.71 -11.49
CA ARG A 246 17.08 -34.17 -12.82
C ARG A 246 16.26 -35.37 -13.30
N VAL A 247 16.15 -35.53 -14.61
CA VAL A 247 15.51 -36.66 -15.31
C VAL A 247 16.44 -37.12 -16.41
N LEU A 248 16.57 -38.44 -16.59
CA LEU A 248 17.32 -39.02 -17.71
C LEU A 248 16.45 -39.01 -18.96
N VAL A 249 17.00 -38.51 -20.06
CA VAL A 249 16.36 -38.50 -21.38
C VAL A 249 17.22 -39.24 -22.40
N PRO A 250 16.60 -39.89 -23.42
CA PRO A 250 17.34 -40.51 -24.52
C PRO A 250 18.14 -39.48 -25.33
N GLU A 251 19.23 -39.93 -25.95
CA GLU A 251 20.10 -39.11 -26.82
C GLU A 251 19.35 -38.34 -27.91
N SER A 252 18.37 -38.95 -28.58
CA SER A 252 17.58 -38.30 -29.63
C SER A 252 16.80 -37.08 -29.10
N LEU A 253 16.28 -37.17 -27.87
CA LEU A 253 15.57 -36.09 -27.21
C LEU A 253 16.54 -35.00 -26.72
N TRP A 254 17.68 -35.41 -26.17
CA TRP A 254 18.75 -34.49 -25.77
C TRP A 254 19.25 -33.65 -26.95
N ASN A 255 19.59 -34.30 -28.07
CA ASN A 255 20.10 -33.61 -29.26
C ASN A 255 19.10 -32.57 -29.78
N PHE A 256 17.80 -32.88 -29.77
CA PHE A 256 16.77 -31.91 -30.11
C PHE A 256 16.73 -30.72 -29.15
N PHE A 257 16.83 -30.94 -27.84
CA PHE A 257 16.89 -29.83 -26.87
C PHE A 257 18.14 -28.98 -27.06
N TYR A 258 19.31 -29.63 -27.20
CA TYR A 258 20.58 -28.97 -27.42
C TYR A 258 20.59 -28.12 -28.69
N GLU A 259 20.17 -28.68 -29.83
CA GLU A 259 20.11 -27.94 -31.10
C GLU A 259 19.22 -26.70 -31.01
N ASN A 260 18.08 -26.80 -30.32
CA ASN A 260 17.15 -25.69 -30.17
C ASN A 260 17.67 -24.64 -29.18
N ALA A 261 18.29 -25.07 -28.08
CA ALA A 261 18.92 -24.17 -27.11
C ALA A 261 20.04 -23.35 -27.76
N VAL A 262 20.91 -23.98 -28.56
CA VAL A 262 22.01 -23.31 -29.28
C VAL A 262 21.48 -22.35 -30.35
N LYS A 263 20.41 -22.71 -31.08
CA LYS A 263 19.77 -21.81 -32.06
C LYS A 263 19.19 -20.55 -31.44
N VAL A 264 18.60 -20.67 -30.26
CA VAL A 264 17.93 -19.57 -29.55
C VAL A 264 18.94 -18.69 -28.82
N LYS A 265 19.91 -19.31 -28.15
CA LYS A 265 20.88 -18.60 -27.30
C LYS A 265 22.28 -19.22 -27.42
N PRO A 266 23.04 -18.87 -28.48
CA PRO A 266 24.36 -19.44 -28.73
C PRO A 266 25.40 -19.07 -27.66
N GLU A 267 25.22 -17.94 -26.98
CA GLU A 267 26.12 -17.43 -25.93
C GLU A 267 25.99 -18.18 -24.59
N ASP A 268 24.98 -19.03 -24.41
CA ASP A 268 24.70 -19.74 -23.14
C ASP A 268 25.31 -21.14 -23.12
N SER A 269 26.64 -21.20 -23.07
CA SER A 269 27.39 -22.46 -23.04
C SER A 269 27.17 -23.26 -21.75
N LEU A 270 26.91 -22.59 -20.62
CA LEU A 270 26.72 -23.23 -19.32
C LEU A 270 25.34 -23.88 -19.18
N GLY A 271 24.27 -23.23 -19.68
CA GLY A 271 22.90 -23.73 -19.58
C GLY A 271 22.58 -24.92 -20.50
N SER A 272 23.46 -25.19 -21.47
CA SER A 272 23.31 -26.27 -22.47
C SER A 272 24.41 -27.33 -22.36
N SER A 273 25.14 -27.35 -21.24
CA SER A 273 26.17 -28.35 -20.97
C SER A 273 25.57 -29.76 -20.92
N ALA A 274 26.19 -30.71 -21.62
CA ALA A 274 25.72 -32.09 -21.66
C ALA A 274 26.22 -32.86 -20.44
N PHE A 275 25.30 -33.47 -19.70
CA PHE A 275 25.60 -34.32 -18.55
C PHE A 275 25.12 -35.74 -18.82
N PRO A 276 25.98 -36.63 -19.36
CA PRO A 276 25.71 -38.06 -19.46
C PRO A 276 25.30 -38.71 -18.12
N ALA A 277 24.63 -39.86 -18.16
CA ALA A 277 24.13 -40.57 -16.98
C ALA A 277 25.23 -40.92 -15.94
N ASP A 278 26.47 -41.12 -16.40
CA ASP A 278 27.67 -41.43 -15.63
C ASP A 278 28.43 -40.18 -15.12
N THR A 279 27.88 -38.99 -15.32
CA THR A 279 28.49 -37.76 -14.81
C THR A 279 28.41 -37.71 -13.28
N GLU A 280 29.58 -37.65 -12.65
CA GLU A 280 29.67 -37.46 -11.20
C GLU A 280 29.25 -36.04 -10.78
N PRO A 281 28.58 -35.87 -9.62
CA PRO A 281 28.29 -34.55 -9.08
C PRO A 281 29.55 -33.75 -8.77
N CYS A 282 29.41 -32.43 -8.74
CA CYS A 282 30.47 -31.50 -8.39
C CYS A 282 31.00 -31.78 -6.98
N GLU A 283 32.30 -32.09 -6.89
CA GLU A 283 32.97 -32.43 -5.63
C GLU A 283 32.92 -31.27 -4.62
N THR A 284 33.18 -30.04 -5.07
CA THR A 284 33.14 -28.84 -4.23
C THR A 284 31.76 -28.63 -3.62
N CYS A 285 30.71 -28.63 -4.45
CA CYS A 285 29.34 -28.45 -3.96
C CYS A 285 28.90 -29.62 -3.06
N SER A 286 29.37 -30.85 -3.31
CA SER A 286 29.06 -32.01 -2.47
C SER A 286 29.72 -31.90 -1.09
N LYS A 287 30.96 -31.41 -1.02
CA LYS A 287 31.66 -31.13 0.24
C LYS A 287 30.95 -30.03 1.02
N GLU A 288 30.67 -28.89 0.40
CA GLU A 288 29.93 -27.78 1.02
C GLU A 288 28.57 -28.23 1.58
N MET A 289 27.81 -29.03 0.82
CA MET A 289 26.52 -29.54 1.29
C MET A 289 26.66 -30.50 2.48
N THR A 290 27.71 -31.32 2.49
CA THR A 290 27.99 -32.23 3.61
C THR A 290 28.40 -31.45 4.86
N GLU A 291 29.24 -30.43 4.69
CA GLU A 291 29.64 -29.52 5.76
C GLU A 291 28.43 -28.79 6.35
N VAL A 292 27.57 -28.19 5.50
CA VAL A 292 26.32 -27.54 5.94
C VAL A 292 25.41 -28.52 6.66
N ALA A 293 25.20 -29.73 6.14
CA ALA A 293 24.39 -30.75 6.79
C ALA A 293 24.95 -31.14 8.17
N SER A 294 26.27 -31.29 8.29
CA SER A 294 26.93 -31.62 9.56
C SER A 294 26.82 -30.49 10.60
N LEU A 295 26.89 -29.23 10.15
CA LEU A 295 26.69 -28.06 11.02
C LEU A 295 25.23 -27.99 11.47
N GLU A 296 24.27 -28.22 10.57
CA GLU A 296 22.85 -28.30 10.90
C GLU A 296 22.53 -29.46 11.87
N ASP A 297 23.18 -30.61 11.72
CA ASP A 297 23.08 -31.74 12.64
C ASP A 297 23.63 -31.41 14.03
N SER A 298 24.79 -30.78 14.08
CA SER A 298 25.41 -30.33 15.33
C SER A 298 24.50 -29.31 16.04
N LEU A 299 23.94 -28.36 15.30
CA LEU A 299 22.99 -27.37 15.83
C LEU A 299 21.68 -28.01 16.31
N ARG A 300 21.17 -29.02 15.59
CA ARG A 300 20.01 -29.80 16.02
C ARG A 300 20.26 -30.53 17.33
N ALA A 301 21.45 -31.15 17.46
CA ALA A 301 21.86 -31.84 18.68
C ALA A 301 22.00 -30.87 19.86
N GLU A 302 22.62 -29.71 19.62
CA GLU A 302 22.77 -28.65 20.62
C GLU A 302 21.41 -28.14 21.11
N LYS A 303 20.53 -27.72 20.19
CA LYS A 303 19.17 -27.29 20.55
C LYS A 303 18.38 -28.38 21.27
N LEU A 304 18.58 -29.65 20.93
CA LEU A 304 17.96 -30.75 21.66
C LEU A 304 18.49 -30.86 23.09
N ARG A 305 19.80 -30.72 23.30
CA ARG A 305 20.43 -30.69 24.62
C ARG A 305 19.88 -29.56 25.48
N GLN A 306 19.83 -28.33 24.95
CA GLN A 306 19.24 -27.18 25.66
C GLN A 306 17.78 -27.44 26.04
N ARG A 307 17.02 -28.13 25.17
CA ARG A 307 15.63 -28.50 25.48
C ARG A 307 15.50 -29.53 26.60
N GLN A 308 16.44 -30.45 26.69
CA GLN A 308 16.47 -31.45 27.76
C GLN A 308 16.90 -30.84 29.08
N ASN A 309 17.92 -29.97 29.07
CA ASN A 309 18.42 -29.28 30.26
C ASN A 309 17.36 -28.34 30.86
N HIS A 310 16.59 -27.64 30.02
CA HIS A 310 15.64 -26.60 30.44
C HIS A 310 14.17 -26.93 30.17
N GLU A 311 13.76 -28.19 30.38
CA GLU A 311 12.40 -28.66 30.10
C GLU A 311 11.31 -27.78 30.74
N LYS A 312 11.52 -27.39 32.01
CA LYS A 312 10.56 -26.58 32.78
C LYS A 312 10.42 -25.16 32.24
N LEU A 313 11.52 -24.54 31.82
CA LEU A 313 11.54 -23.18 31.29
C LEU A 313 10.91 -23.11 29.90
N ILE A 314 11.08 -24.14 29.08
CA ILE A 314 10.50 -24.21 27.72
C ILE A 314 8.98 -24.33 27.75
N LEU A 315 8.45 -25.12 28.69
CA LEU A 315 7.01 -25.28 28.87
C LEU A 315 6.31 -23.97 29.29
N GLY A 316 7.07 -22.94 29.69
CA GLY A 316 6.54 -21.63 30.09
C GLY A 316 5.62 -21.71 31.31
N LYS A 317 5.70 -22.78 32.10
CA LYS A 317 4.90 -22.98 33.30
C LYS A 317 5.66 -22.38 34.48
N SER A 318 5.00 -21.50 35.23
CA SER A 318 5.52 -21.04 36.52
C SER A 318 5.72 -22.24 37.44
N PHE A 319 6.94 -22.46 37.93
CA PHE A 319 7.22 -23.49 38.92
C PHE A 319 6.98 -22.95 40.35
N ALA A 320 6.79 -23.86 41.30
CA ALA A 320 6.61 -23.49 42.71
C ALA A 320 7.93 -22.91 43.26
N LEU A 321 7.85 -21.73 43.85
CA LEU A 321 8.96 -21.04 44.47
C LEU A 321 8.93 -21.25 45.99
N HIS A 322 10.11 -21.35 46.61
CA HIS A 322 10.31 -21.60 48.02
C HIS A 322 11.25 -20.54 48.62
N ALA A 323 10.97 -20.08 49.84
CA ALA A 323 11.74 -19.02 50.49
C ALA A 323 13.18 -19.42 50.85
N ASP A 324 13.43 -20.71 51.06
CA ASP A 324 14.75 -21.25 51.42
C ASP A 324 15.67 -21.46 50.21
N CYS A 325 15.19 -21.22 48.99
CA CYS A 325 15.94 -21.43 47.76
C CYS A 325 16.53 -20.11 47.23
N SER A 326 17.70 -20.23 46.59
CA SER A 326 18.30 -19.13 45.84
C SER A 326 17.92 -19.23 44.36
N TYR A 327 17.64 -18.09 43.75
CA TYR A 327 17.22 -17.98 42.35
C TYR A 327 18.10 -16.98 41.61
N PHE A 328 18.05 -17.02 40.28
CA PHE A 328 18.70 -16.03 39.42
C PHE A 328 17.67 -15.29 38.57
N LEU A 329 17.99 -14.06 38.19
CA LEU A 329 17.12 -13.20 37.38
C LEU A 329 17.63 -13.09 35.94
N ILE A 330 16.74 -13.33 34.98
CA ILE A 330 16.99 -13.15 33.54
C ILE A 330 15.84 -12.35 32.91
N PRO A 331 16.10 -11.47 31.93
CA PRO A 331 15.05 -10.76 31.21
C PRO A 331 14.05 -11.71 30.52
N SER A 332 12.75 -11.47 30.76
CA SER A 332 11.69 -12.28 30.17
C SER A 332 11.65 -12.22 28.64
N SER A 333 12.07 -11.08 28.09
CA SER A 333 12.22 -10.85 26.64
C SER A 333 13.30 -11.73 26.03
N TRP A 334 14.44 -11.89 26.70
CA TRP A 334 15.49 -12.80 26.26
C TRP A 334 15.07 -14.26 26.36
N LEU A 335 14.43 -14.67 27.47
CA LEU A 335 13.90 -16.03 27.60
C LEU A 335 12.86 -16.36 26.52
N ALA A 336 12.08 -15.37 26.06
CA ALA A 336 11.16 -15.55 24.94
C ALA A 336 11.89 -15.75 23.60
N LYS A 337 12.93 -14.94 23.33
CA LYS A 337 13.81 -15.11 22.15
C LYS A 337 14.49 -16.48 22.16
N TRP A 338 15.08 -16.87 23.29
CA TRP A 338 15.71 -18.16 23.48
C TRP A 338 14.72 -19.32 23.29
N ARG A 339 13.52 -19.27 23.91
CA ARG A 339 12.47 -20.28 23.70
C ARG A 339 12.11 -20.44 22.23
N ALA A 340 11.95 -19.34 21.49
CA ALA A 340 11.68 -19.39 20.06
C ALA A 340 12.85 -20.03 19.28
N TYR A 341 14.08 -19.70 19.64
CA TYR A 341 15.29 -20.25 19.03
C TYR A 341 15.44 -21.77 19.22
N VAL A 342 15.24 -22.27 20.44
CA VAL A 342 15.38 -23.71 20.75
C VAL A 342 14.18 -24.55 20.29
N THR A 343 12.97 -23.98 20.21
CA THR A 343 11.77 -24.71 19.73
C THR A 343 11.68 -24.79 18.21
N THR A 344 12.43 -23.95 17.49
CA THR A 344 12.43 -24.00 16.03
C THR A 344 13.11 -25.26 15.51
N THR A 345 12.39 -25.97 14.64
CA THR A 345 12.85 -27.18 13.96
C THR A 345 12.60 -27.06 12.45
N GLY A 346 13.43 -27.74 11.65
CA GLY A 346 13.27 -27.82 10.18
C GLY A 346 13.99 -26.71 9.40
N LYS A 347 13.47 -26.37 8.21
CA LYS A 347 14.14 -25.54 7.19
C LYS A 347 14.43 -24.08 7.60
N ASN A 348 13.86 -23.62 8.72
CA ASN A 348 14.05 -22.27 9.25
C ASN A 348 15.11 -22.23 10.37
N MET A 349 15.84 -23.32 10.61
CA MET A 349 16.81 -23.39 11.70
C MET A 349 17.97 -22.40 11.51
N SER A 350 18.43 -22.22 10.27
CA SER A 350 19.55 -21.35 9.91
C SER A 350 19.14 -19.88 9.68
N SER A 351 17.83 -19.58 9.62
CA SER A 351 17.31 -18.23 9.38
C SER A 351 16.85 -17.51 10.65
N ILE A 352 16.81 -18.20 11.79
CA ILE A 352 16.47 -17.58 13.07
C ILE A 352 17.70 -16.99 13.73
N ILE A 353 17.56 -15.73 14.14
CA ILE A 353 18.56 -14.97 14.85
C ILE A 353 18.80 -15.63 16.22
N GLU A 354 20.04 -16.04 16.47
CA GLU A 354 20.50 -16.51 17.77
C GLU A 354 20.29 -15.41 18.83
N PRO A 355 19.85 -15.76 20.05
CA PRO A 355 19.76 -14.79 21.13
C PRO A 355 21.08 -14.04 21.37
N GLU A 356 20.96 -12.80 21.81
CA GLU A 356 22.12 -12.01 22.25
C GLU A 356 22.89 -12.76 23.36
N ASN A 357 24.19 -12.50 23.44
CA ASN A 357 25.05 -13.13 24.45
C ASN A 357 24.54 -12.82 25.86
N LEU A 358 24.36 -13.87 26.66
CA LEU A 358 23.75 -13.81 28.00
C LEU A 358 24.49 -12.86 28.95
N GLU A 359 25.82 -12.89 28.91
CA GLU A 359 26.69 -12.05 29.75
C GLU A 359 26.53 -10.56 29.42
N ALA A 360 26.50 -10.22 28.13
CA ALA A 360 26.30 -8.85 27.67
C ALA A 360 24.94 -8.29 28.12
N ILE A 361 23.89 -9.11 28.08
CA ILE A 361 22.55 -8.72 28.52
C ILE A 361 22.53 -8.47 30.03
N ILE A 362 23.11 -9.37 30.82
CA ILE A 362 23.14 -9.20 32.27
C ILE A 362 23.92 -7.96 32.68
N CYS A 363 25.03 -7.68 32.00
CA CYS A 363 25.77 -6.44 32.21
C CYS A 363 24.93 -5.18 31.90
N SER A 364 24.07 -5.23 30.88
CA SER A 364 23.18 -4.12 30.52
C SER A 364 22.10 -3.81 31.55
N LEU A 365 21.80 -4.76 32.46
CA LEU A 365 20.80 -4.61 33.52
C LEU A 365 21.32 -3.85 34.75
N THR A 366 22.61 -3.50 34.75
CA THR A 366 23.23 -2.71 35.83
C THR A 366 23.42 -1.26 35.38
N CYS A 367 22.95 -0.31 36.17
CA CYS A 367 23.20 1.12 35.91
C CYS A 367 24.61 1.52 36.37
N LYS A 368 24.95 2.78 36.10
CA LYS A 368 26.15 3.46 36.62
C LYS A 368 26.25 3.46 38.16
N HIS A 369 25.15 3.21 38.87
CA HIS A 369 25.12 3.07 40.33
C HIS A 369 25.38 1.65 40.83
N SER A 370 25.73 0.71 39.94
CA SER A 370 25.90 -0.72 40.26
C SER A 370 24.64 -1.36 40.86
N ARG A 371 23.47 -0.88 40.43
CA ARG A 371 22.14 -1.33 40.87
C ARG A 371 21.30 -1.76 39.66
N LEU A 372 20.31 -2.62 39.87
CA LEU A 372 19.45 -3.15 38.82
C LEU A 372 18.51 -2.08 38.25
N VAL A 373 18.38 -2.05 36.93
CA VAL A 373 17.51 -1.09 36.24
C VAL A 373 16.16 -1.65 35.81
N GLU A 374 15.84 -2.89 36.16
CA GLU A 374 14.59 -3.53 35.81
C GLU A 374 14.04 -4.28 37.02
N ARG A 375 12.72 -4.22 37.24
CA ARG A 375 12.07 -4.86 38.39
C ARG A 375 11.85 -6.37 38.10
N PRO A 376 12.02 -7.25 39.10
CA PRO A 376 11.57 -8.63 39.02
C PRO A 376 10.05 -8.72 38.83
N LEU A 377 9.59 -9.75 38.14
CA LEU A 377 8.16 -10.00 38.00
C LEU A 377 7.52 -10.32 39.35
N GLU A 378 6.33 -9.79 39.57
CA GLU A 378 5.58 -9.95 40.82
C GLU A 378 5.30 -11.42 41.16
N LEU A 379 5.33 -11.71 42.45
CA LEU A 379 4.95 -13.01 42.99
C LEU A 379 3.43 -13.07 43.22
N ALA A 380 2.83 -14.21 42.91
CA ALA A 380 1.45 -14.55 43.23
C ALA A 380 1.46 -15.66 44.29
N TRP A 381 0.81 -15.41 45.42
CA TRP A 381 0.55 -16.44 46.42
C TRP A 381 -0.86 -16.99 46.24
N LYS A 382 -0.98 -18.26 45.82
CA LYS A 382 -2.28 -18.94 45.67
C LYS A 382 -2.23 -20.30 46.35
N ARG A 383 -3.14 -20.55 47.28
CA ARG A 383 -3.32 -21.86 47.96
C ARG A 383 -2.04 -22.43 48.59
N GLY A 384 -1.21 -21.58 49.22
CA GLY A 384 0.02 -22.03 49.87
C GLY A 384 1.24 -22.17 48.94
N VAL A 385 1.10 -21.93 47.63
CA VAL A 385 2.20 -21.99 46.65
C VAL A 385 2.55 -20.58 46.16
N ILE A 386 3.84 -20.25 46.16
CA ILE A 386 4.37 -19.02 45.57
C ILE A 386 4.69 -19.34 44.10
N SER A 387 4.16 -18.54 43.18
CA SER A 387 4.52 -18.61 41.76
C SER A 387 4.78 -17.22 41.21
N GLN A 388 5.63 -17.11 40.19
CA GLN A 388 5.87 -15.82 39.54
C GLN A 388 4.78 -15.54 38.48
N LYS A 389 4.27 -14.31 38.42
CA LYS A 389 3.42 -13.88 37.30
C LYS A 389 4.23 -13.95 36.01
N ILE A 390 3.64 -14.53 34.97
CA ILE A 390 4.30 -14.68 33.67
C ILE A 390 4.11 -13.38 32.87
N SER A 391 5.20 -12.80 32.38
CA SER A 391 5.20 -11.69 31.42
C SER A 391 6.07 -12.06 30.22
N THR A 392 5.67 -11.67 29.03
CA THR A 392 6.43 -11.90 27.78
C THR A 392 7.09 -10.65 27.25
N THR A 393 6.74 -9.47 27.78
CA THR A 393 7.10 -8.16 27.20
C THR A 393 8.03 -7.32 28.06
N GLY A 394 8.14 -7.60 29.36
CA GLY A 394 9.05 -6.89 30.27
C GLY A 394 9.08 -7.49 31.68
N GLY A 395 10.16 -7.25 32.41
CA GLY A 395 10.43 -7.73 33.77
C GLY A 395 11.44 -8.88 33.83
N LEU A 396 12.09 -9.02 34.98
CA LEU A 396 13.05 -10.09 35.24
C LEU A 396 12.35 -11.36 35.77
N ALA A 397 12.53 -12.47 35.06
CA ALA A 397 12.01 -13.78 35.43
C ALA A 397 12.99 -14.53 36.33
N LEU A 398 12.46 -15.27 37.30
CA LEU A 398 13.20 -16.13 38.21
C LEU A 398 13.46 -17.48 37.55
N ILE A 399 14.72 -17.89 37.56
CA ILE A 399 15.15 -19.22 37.15
C ILE A 399 15.83 -19.95 38.32
N SER A 400 15.82 -21.28 38.29
CA SER A 400 16.47 -22.08 39.32
C SER A 400 18.00 -21.96 39.24
N GLU A 401 18.70 -22.23 40.34
CA GLU A 401 20.17 -22.31 40.34
C GLU A 401 20.69 -23.37 39.36
N SER A 402 20.00 -24.51 39.22
CA SER A 402 20.35 -25.53 38.23
C SER A 402 20.22 -25.03 36.80
N ASP A 403 19.14 -24.30 36.47
CA ASP A 403 18.98 -23.70 35.15
C ASP A 403 20.05 -22.62 34.90
N TRP A 404 20.41 -21.84 35.91
CA TRP A 404 21.45 -20.83 35.76
C TRP A 404 22.80 -21.44 35.40
N LYS A 405 23.19 -22.54 36.06
CA LYS A 405 24.43 -23.27 35.76
C LYS A 405 24.45 -23.82 34.34
N PHE A 406 23.36 -24.45 33.90
CA PHE A 406 23.26 -24.93 32.52
C PHE A 406 23.35 -23.78 31.50
N PHE A 407 22.72 -22.63 31.77
CA PHE A 407 22.87 -21.46 30.91
C PHE A 407 24.31 -20.93 30.89
N CYS A 408 25.02 -20.92 32.02
CA CYS A 408 26.43 -20.52 32.06
C CYS A 408 27.32 -21.43 31.21
N GLU A 409 27.10 -22.75 31.28
CA GLU A 409 27.83 -23.74 30.48
C GLU A 409 27.52 -23.62 28.99
N GLU A 410 26.24 -23.43 28.62
CA GLU A 410 25.79 -23.36 27.23
C GLU A 410 26.16 -22.04 26.54
N TRP A 411 26.20 -20.93 27.29
CA TRP A 411 26.40 -19.58 26.76
C TRP A 411 27.78 -18.98 27.10
N ASN A 412 28.69 -19.78 27.68
CA ASN A 412 30.01 -19.33 28.16
C ASN A 412 29.94 -18.11 29.09
N ALA A 413 28.92 -18.03 29.94
CA ALA A 413 28.76 -16.96 30.92
C ALA A 413 29.45 -17.31 32.24
N GLN A 414 29.91 -16.31 33.00
CA GLN A 414 30.52 -16.54 34.30
C GLN A 414 29.42 -16.66 35.38
N GLU A 415 29.42 -17.77 36.13
CA GLU A 415 28.42 -18.01 37.19
C GLU A 415 28.35 -16.86 38.21
N SER A 416 29.48 -16.23 38.52
CA SER A 416 29.62 -15.16 39.52
C SER A 416 29.00 -13.83 39.12
N LYS A 417 28.56 -13.68 37.86
CA LYS A 417 27.98 -12.44 37.35
C LYS A 417 26.46 -12.50 37.22
N GLY A 418 25.85 -13.61 37.62
CA GLY A 418 24.40 -13.74 37.69
C GLY A 418 23.80 -12.78 38.72
N ILE A 419 22.58 -12.32 38.44
CA ILE A 419 21.82 -11.50 39.39
C ILE A 419 21.11 -12.44 40.36
N HIS A 420 21.50 -12.41 41.62
CA HIS A 420 20.93 -13.29 42.64
C HIS A 420 19.60 -12.76 43.16
N ALA A 421 18.67 -13.66 43.46
CA ALA A 421 17.38 -13.35 44.04
C ALA A 421 16.99 -14.36 45.14
N LYS A 422 16.40 -13.86 46.22
CA LYS A 422 15.84 -14.64 47.33
C LYS A 422 14.43 -14.15 47.66
N ILE A 423 13.58 -15.04 48.14
CA ILE A 423 12.19 -14.71 48.48
C ILE A 423 12.09 -14.56 50.00
N ALA A 424 11.60 -13.42 50.45
CA ALA A 424 11.40 -13.12 51.86
C ALA A 424 9.93 -12.77 52.15
N PHE A 425 9.55 -12.91 53.42
CA PHE A 425 8.25 -12.49 53.93
C PHE A 425 8.46 -11.30 54.86
N ALA A 426 7.53 -10.34 54.84
CA ALA A 426 7.56 -9.23 55.78
C ALA A 426 7.41 -9.77 57.22
N ASN A 427 8.48 -9.66 58.02
CA ASN A 427 8.43 -9.89 59.46
C ASN A 427 8.36 -8.53 60.16
N ASN A 428 7.34 -8.33 61.00
CA ASN A 428 7.32 -7.22 61.95
C ASN A 428 8.41 -7.44 63.01
N THR A 429 9.62 -6.96 62.73
CA THR A 429 10.59 -6.62 63.77
C THR A 429 10.94 -5.17 63.59
N THR A 430 10.33 -4.34 64.45
CA THR A 430 10.71 -2.96 64.71
C THR A 430 12.22 -2.84 64.83
N ASN A 431 12.79 -1.93 64.06
CA ASN A 431 14.09 -1.35 64.31
C ASN A 431 14.25 -1.00 65.80
N LYS A 432 15.13 -1.70 66.50
CA LYS A 432 15.84 -1.14 67.65
C LYS A 432 17.34 -1.32 67.40
N VAL A 433 17.94 -0.18 67.06
CA VAL A 433 19.38 0.10 67.18
C VAL A 433 19.87 -0.33 68.57
N PRO A 434 20.96 -1.10 68.71
CA PRO A 434 21.53 -1.38 70.03
C PRO A 434 22.54 -0.29 70.39
N GLY A 435 22.14 0.57 71.34
CA GLY A 435 23.02 1.43 72.11
C GLY A 435 23.05 1.00 73.57
N SER A 436 24.22 0.53 74.02
CA SER A 436 24.80 0.66 75.37
C SER A 436 24.01 0.22 76.63
N SER A 437 24.51 -0.88 77.22
CA SER A 437 24.80 -1.15 78.64
C SER A 437 23.84 -0.72 79.77
N GLN A 438 23.25 -1.68 80.52
CA GLN A 438 23.74 -2.18 81.84
C GLN A 438 22.78 -3.24 82.44
N GLU A 439 23.37 -4.17 83.21
CA GLU A 439 22.82 -5.33 83.95
C GLU A 439 21.76 -4.90 85.02
N VAL A 440 20.82 -5.74 85.50
CA VAL A 440 20.92 -6.86 86.47
C VAL A 440 19.51 -7.55 86.56
N PRO A 441 19.37 -8.84 86.94
CA PRO A 441 18.13 -9.63 86.81
C PRO A 441 17.29 -9.68 88.11
N VAL A 442 16.10 -10.30 88.08
CA VAL A 442 15.57 -11.31 89.05
C VAL A 442 14.02 -11.33 89.14
N VAL A 443 13.49 -12.56 89.00
CA VAL A 443 12.28 -13.21 89.57
C VAL A 443 10.93 -13.21 88.83
N ASP A 444 10.54 -14.46 88.57
CA ASP A 444 9.23 -15.04 88.22
C ASP A 444 8.11 -14.63 89.20
N GLU A 445 6.88 -14.49 88.70
CA GLU A 445 5.75 -15.35 89.09
C GLU A 445 4.44 -14.91 88.40
N GLU A 446 3.66 -15.94 88.06
CA GLU A 446 2.19 -15.97 87.94
C GLU A 446 1.51 -15.47 86.64
N LEU A 447 1.21 -16.48 85.80
CA LEU A 447 -0.05 -16.59 85.06
C LEU A 447 -1.25 -16.31 86.00
N ASP A 448 -2.22 -15.50 85.60
CA ASP A 448 -3.36 -15.92 84.76
C ASP A 448 -4.42 -14.81 84.63
N GLN A 449 -5.21 -14.92 83.56
CA GLN A 449 -6.55 -14.33 83.35
C GLN A 449 -6.66 -12.84 83.03
N ILE A 450 -6.75 -12.50 81.73
CA ILE A 450 -7.99 -11.97 81.11
C ILE A 450 -8.12 -12.57 79.70
N LYS A 451 -9.23 -13.27 79.46
CA LYS A 451 -9.68 -13.79 78.16
C LYS A 451 -10.43 -12.68 77.40
N GLU A 452 -10.54 -12.91 76.08
CA GLU A 452 -11.37 -12.18 75.10
C GLU A 452 -10.68 -10.89 74.61
N GLU A 453 -10.20 -10.77 73.37
CA GLU A 453 -10.93 -10.98 72.11
C GLU A 453 -9.98 -11.50 71.01
N LYS A 454 -10.15 -12.76 70.61
CA LYS A 454 -9.62 -13.30 69.35
C LYS A 454 -10.71 -13.12 68.31
N TYR A 455 -10.61 -12.11 67.44
CA TYR A 455 -11.07 -12.10 66.05
C TYR A 455 -10.66 -10.78 65.39
N CYS A 456 -9.41 -10.66 64.95
CA CYS A 456 -9.00 -9.64 63.97
C CYS A 456 -7.87 -10.18 63.08
N GLN A 457 -8.22 -10.41 61.81
CA GLN A 457 -7.37 -10.31 60.61
C GLN A 457 -6.03 -11.06 60.60
N LEU A 458 -6.05 -12.27 60.02
CA LEU A 458 -4.90 -12.80 59.28
C LEU A 458 -4.69 -11.90 58.05
N GLU A 459 -3.86 -10.86 58.18
CA GLU A 459 -3.25 -10.23 57.00
C GLU A 459 -2.35 -11.29 56.34
N GLU A 460 -2.75 -11.71 55.14
CA GLU A 460 -1.94 -12.56 54.27
C GLU A 460 -0.61 -11.84 53.96
N ARG A 461 0.49 -12.27 54.61
CA ARG A 461 1.82 -11.68 54.41
C ARG A 461 2.28 -11.86 52.96
N ALA A 462 2.31 -10.79 52.16
CA ALA A 462 2.75 -10.86 50.78
C ALA A 462 4.26 -11.22 50.69
N PRO A 463 4.65 -12.22 49.88
CA PRO A 463 6.06 -12.51 49.61
C PRO A 463 6.68 -11.43 48.71
N PHE A 464 7.92 -11.04 48.97
CA PHE A 464 8.68 -10.10 48.14
C PHE A 464 10.05 -10.67 47.77
N ILE A 465 10.66 -10.13 46.70
CA ILE A 465 11.94 -10.58 46.17
C ILE A 465 13.04 -9.63 46.64
N ILE A 466 14.09 -10.18 47.23
CA ILE A 466 15.35 -9.49 47.55
C ILE A 466 16.34 -9.82 46.45
N THR A 467 16.94 -8.81 45.82
CA THR A 467 17.90 -8.97 44.72
C THR A 467 19.29 -8.51 45.13
N ASP A 468 20.32 -9.14 44.58
CA ASP A 468 21.71 -8.69 44.64
C ASP A 468 22.29 -8.67 43.22
N PRO A 469 22.56 -7.48 42.64
CA PRO A 469 22.51 -6.14 43.25
C PRO A 469 21.09 -5.60 43.52
N GLU A 470 21.00 -4.58 44.39
CA GLU A 470 19.73 -3.91 44.73
C GLU A 470 19.10 -3.19 43.54
N ILE A 471 17.77 -2.99 43.58
CA ILE A 471 17.01 -2.25 42.57
C ILE A 471 17.34 -0.75 42.63
N CYS A 472 17.55 -0.13 41.46
CA CYS A 472 17.79 1.30 41.33
C CYS A 472 16.47 2.05 41.11
N GLU A 473 15.82 2.46 42.20
CA GLU A 473 14.57 3.25 42.11
C GLU A 473 14.74 4.58 41.36
N VAL A 474 15.96 5.17 41.39
CA VAL A 474 16.26 6.40 40.66
C VAL A 474 16.21 6.17 39.15
N CYS A 475 17.01 5.23 38.63
CA CYS A 475 17.05 4.97 37.18
C CYS A 475 15.74 4.39 36.65
N ILE A 476 15.04 3.59 37.46
CA ILE A 476 13.73 3.07 37.09
C ILE A 476 12.70 4.19 37.06
N GLY A 477 12.67 5.05 38.09
CA GLY A 477 11.79 6.21 38.14
C GLY A 477 12.07 7.20 37.01
N GLU A 478 13.33 7.46 36.67
CA GLU A 478 13.72 8.29 35.51
C GLU A 478 13.24 7.68 34.19
N ARG A 479 13.38 6.36 34.01
CA ARG A 479 12.87 5.68 32.81
C ARG A 479 11.35 5.72 32.74
N GLU A 480 10.66 5.34 33.81
CA GLU A 480 9.19 5.33 33.86
C GLU A 480 8.62 6.74 33.65
N SER A 481 9.28 7.76 34.22
CA SER A 481 8.97 9.17 33.99
C SER A 481 9.21 9.58 32.53
N SER A 482 10.33 9.18 31.94
CA SER A 482 10.64 9.47 30.54
C SER A 482 9.66 8.78 29.57
N GLU A 483 9.30 7.52 29.83
CA GLU A 483 8.30 6.78 29.07
C GLU A 483 6.91 7.41 29.21
N LEU A 484 6.55 7.88 30.40
CA LEU A 484 5.31 8.61 30.64
C LEU A 484 5.30 9.92 29.85
N VAL A 485 6.38 10.72 29.90
CA VAL A 485 6.50 11.96 29.12
C VAL A 485 6.40 11.68 27.62
N GLN A 486 7.01 10.59 27.14
CA GLN A 486 6.89 10.18 25.74
C GLN A 486 5.46 9.78 25.37
N LYS A 487 4.76 9.05 26.24
CA LYS A 487 3.35 8.66 26.04
C LYS A 487 2.40 9.85 26.09
N LEU A 488 2.74 10.90 26.85
CA LEU A 488 1.97 12.14 26.94
C LEU A 488 2.25 13.10 25.76
N ASN A 489 3.38 12.92 25.05
CA ASN A 489 3.75 13.71 23.89
C ASN A 489 3.34 13.01 22.58
N TYR A 490 2.05 13.12 22.24
CA TYR A 490 1.48 12.55 21.01
C TYR A 490 0.76 13.62 20.18
N SER A 491 0.65 13.40 18.87
CA SER A 491 0.01 14.31 17.92
C SER A 491 -0.86 13.53 16.92
N ASP A 492 -2.09 13.99 16.70
CA ASP A 492 -3.04 13.40 15.73
C ASP A 492 -3.35 11.90 15.98
N GLU A 493 -3.53 11.52 17.24
CA GLU A 493 -3.86 10.14 17.64
C GLU A 493 -5.34 10.00 18.04
N ASP A 494 -5.90 8.81 17.85
CA ASP A 494 -7.33 8.54 18.11
C ASP A 494 -7.63 8.33 19.60
N ILE A 495 -8.66 9.01 20.12
CA ILE A 495 -9.37 8.68 21.37
C ILE A 495 -10.84 8.36 21.07
N CYS A 496 -11.49 7.52 21.87
CA CYS A 496 -12.89 7.15 21.67
C CYS A 496 -13.79 7.80 22.73
N VAL A 497 -14.84 8.52 22.34
CA VAL A 497 -15.81 9.12 23.28
C VAL A 497 -17.20 8.53 23.06
N TYR A 498 -17.85 8.12 24.15
CA TYR A 498 -19.21 7.58 24.18
C TYR A 498 -20.20 8.60 24.75
N LEU A 499 -21.30 8.87 24.04
CA LEU A 499 -22.43 9.61 24.59
C LEU A 499 -23.37 8.66 25.35
N VAL A 500 -23.51 8.88 26.65
CA VAL A 500 -24.37 8.09 27.55
C VAL A 500 -25.63 8.90 27.90
N HIS A 501 -26.80 8.31 27.65
CA HIS A 501 -28.09 8.93 27.96
C HIS A 501 -28.60 8.35 29.30
N GLY A 502 -28.21 8.96 30.43
CA GLY A 502 -28.57 8.52 31.78
C GLY A 502 -27.53 8.91 32.85
N LYS A 503 -27.87 8.75 34.14
CA LYS A 503 -27.00 9.15 35.28
C LYS A 503 -25.82 8.20 35.58
N GLU A 504 -25.75 7.02 34.96
CA GLU A 504 -24.70 6.02 35.22
C GLU A 504 -24.14 5.41 33.93
N ALA A 505 -22.81 5.29 33.86
CA ALA A 505 -22.10 4.69 32.73
C ALA A 505 -22.20 3.14 32.73
N PRO A 506 -22.25 2.49 31.56
CA PRO A 506 -22.23 1.03 31.45
C PRO A 506 -21.00 0.42 32.16
N ARG A 507 -21.19 -0.65 32.95
CA ARG A 507 -20.09 -1.36 33.66
C ARG A 507 -18.92 -1.77 32.75
N SER A 508 -19.18 -1.97 31.45
CA SER A 508 -18.17 -2.29 30.43
C SER A 508 -17.19 -1.15 30.10
N ILE A 509 -17.51 0.09 30.48
CA ILE A 509 -16.63 1.28 30.29
C ILE A 509 -15.83 1.56 31.58
N ILE A 510 -16.33 1.09 32.73
CA ILE A 510 -15.76 1.37 34.07
C ILE A 510 -14.69 0.33 34.46
N GLU A 511 -14.83 -0.94 34.05
CA GLU A 511 -13.86 -1.99 34.37
C GLU A 511 -12.80 -2.18 33.26
N PRO A 512 -11.50 -1.97 33.52
CA PRO A 512 -10.46 -2.23 32.53
C PRO A 512 -10.32 -3.75 32.31
N SER A 513 -10.68 -4.22 31.12
CA SER A 513 -10.35 -5.57 30.67
C SER A 513 -8.85 -5.66 30.43
N ASN A 514 -8.11 -6.33 31.33
CA ASN A 514 -6.66 -6.60 31.25
C ASN A 514 -6.23 -7.56 30.12
N ALA A 515 -6.85 -7.49 28.94
CA ALA A 515 -6.47 -8.28 27.78
C ALA A 515 -6.37 -7.38 26.54
N PRO A 516 -5.28 -7.44 25.76
CA PRO A 516 -5.18 -6.74 24.48
C PRO A 516 -6.13 -7.43 23.49
N GLY A 517 -7.38 -6.97 23.48
CA GLY A 517 -8.48 -7.54 22.73
C GLY A 517 -8.46 -7.08 21.29
N ARG A 518 -7.93 -7.95 20.42
CA ARG A 518 -8.18 -8.08 18.98
C ARG A 518 -9.45 -7.34 18.51
N THR A 519 -9.31 -6.17 17.89
CA THR A 519 -10.42 -5.43 17.28
C THR A 519 -11.05 -6.26 16.16
N SER A 520 -12.23 -6.80 16.43
CA SER A 520 -13.08 -7.48 15.43
C SER A 520 -13.56 -6.48 14.38
N LYS A 521 -13.13 -6.64 13.13
CA LYS A 521 -13.60 -5.91 11.92
C LYS A 521 -15.04 -6.31 11.50
N ARG A 522 -15.97 -6.39 12.45
CA ARG A 522 -17.40 -6.54 12.16
C ARG A 522 -18.18 -5.63 13.09
N SER A 523 -18.55 -4.47 12.56
CA SER A 523 -19.48 -3.53 13.16
C SER A 523 -20.80 -4.24 13.50
N LYS A 524 -20.99 -4.56 14.77
CA LYS A 524 -22.31 -4.87 15.33
C LYS A 524 -22.80 -3.62 16.05
N LYS A 525 -23.80 -2.96 15.48
CA LYS A 525 -24.64 -1.96 16.15
C LYS A 525 -25.14 -2.57 17.47
N THR A 526 -24.65 -2.09 18.60
CA THR A 526 -25.27 -2.29 19.92
C THR A 526 -26.05 -1.05 20.28
N LEU A 527 -27.19 -1.26 20.94
CA LEU A 527 -28.37 -0.40 20.87
C LEU A 527 -28.44 0.72 21.94
N HIS A 528 -27.33 1.14 22.56
CA HIS A 528 -27.41 2.00 23.76
C HIS A 528 -26.27 3.02 23.97
N GLY A 529 -25.77 3.63 22.90
CA GLY A 529 -24.87 4.80 22.99
C GLY A 529 -24.18 5.07 21.66
N SER A 530 -24.16 6.33 21.21
CA SER A 530 -23.36 6.74 20.05
C SER A 530 -21.91 6.92 20.50
N SER A 531 -20.97 6.27 19.80
CA SER A 531 -19.53 6.38 20.05
C SER A 531 -18.83 6.97 18.85
N MET A 532 -17.89 7.87 19.06
CA MET A 532 -17.13 8.51 18.00
C MET A 532 -15.66 8.59 18.37
N ASN A 533 -14.78 8.38 17.39
CA ASN A 533 -13.34 8.56 17.56
C ASN A 533 -12.95 9.98 17.17
N PHE A 534 -12.11 10.60 18.01
CA PHE A 534 -11.58 11.94 17.81
C PHE A 534 -10.07 11.87 17.69
N ARG A 535 -9.52 12.55 16.68
CA ARG A 535 -8.07 12.71 16.56
C ARG A 535 -7.61 13.92 17.36
N VAL A 536 -6.77 13.67 18.36
CA VAL A 536 -6.33 14.67 19.31
C VAL A 536 -4.82 14.58 19.54
N SER A 537 -4.25 15.69 19.97
CA SER A 537 -2.85 15.77 20.42
C SER A 537 -2.79 15.92 21.94
N GLY A 538 -1.66 15.57 22.57
CA GLY A 538 -1.46 15.76 24.01
C GLY A 538 -1.61 17.23 24.45
N THR A 539 -1.33 18.18 23.54
CA THR A 539 -1.49 19.63 23.73
C THR A 539 -2.91 20.15 23.52
N THR A 540 -3.85 19.30 23.07
CA THR A 540 -5.25 19.69 22.88
C THR A 540 -5.83 20.06 24.24
N SER A 541 -6.51 21.19 24.34
CA SER A 541 -7.20 21.57 25.58
C SER A 541 -8.48 20.75 25.78
N VAL A 542 -8.88 20.55 27.04
CA VAL A 542 -10.20 19.96 27.37
C VAL A 542 -11.32 20.79 26.74
N TYR A 543 -11.18 22.12 26.67
CA TYR A 543 -12.09 23.00 25.92
C TYR A 543 -12.26 22.57 24.46
N GLN A 544 -11.14 22.43 23.73
CA GLN A 544 -11.16 22.03 22.33
C GLN A 544 -11.80 20.65 22.15
N LEU A 545 -11.49 19.69 23.03
CA LEU A 545 -12.12 18.37 22.99
C LEU A 545 -13.64 18.47 23.24
N LYS A 546 -14.10 19.27 24.20
CA LYS A 546 -15.54 19.51 24.43
C LYS A 546 -16.21 20.16 23.22
N MET A 547 -15.54 21.08 22.52
CA MET A 547 -16.06 21.67 21.29
C MET A 547 -16.15 20.64 20.16
N MET A 548 -15.17 19.74 20.03
CA MET A 548 -15.23 18.62 19.06
C MET A 548 -16.39 17.66 19.40
N ILE A 549 -16.63 17.39 20.67
CA ILE A 549 -17.76 16.58 21.15
C ILE A 549 -19.09 17.29 20.85
N TRP A 550 -19.18 18.62 21.04
CA TRP A 550 -20.36 19.40 20.68
C TRP A 550 -20.65 19.32 19.18
N GLU A 551 -19.65 19.47 18.33
CA GLU A 551 -19.79 19.35 16.87
C GLU A 551 -20.30 17.96 16.46
N ALA A 552 -19.79 16.91 17.12
CA ALA A 552 -20.12 15.52 16.80
C ALA A 552 -21.48 15.04 17.35
N PHE A 553 -21.80 15.41 18.59
CA PHE A 553 -22.93 14.87 19.35
C PHE A 553 -24.04 15.90 19.62
N GLY A 554 -23.81 17.18 19.35
CA GLY A 554 -24.79 18.26 19.55
C GLY A 554 -24.98 18.68 21.01
N VAL A 555 -24.21 18.13 21.96
CA VAL A 555 -24.30 18.47 23.39
C VAL A 555 -23.51 19.74 23.65
N VAL A 556 -24.18 20.81 24.09
CA VAL A 556 -23.52 22.10 24.36
C VAL A 556 -22.48 21.93 25.47
N LYS A 557 -21.33 22.59 25.34
CA LYS A 557 -20.17 22.46 26.22
C LYS A 557 -20.53 22.53 27.71
N GLU A 558 -21.40 23.46 28.11
CA GLU A 558 -21.82 23.69 29.50
C GLU A 558 -22.58 22.49 30.08
N ASN A 559 -23.22 21.69 29.22
CA ASN A 559 -23.98 20.51 29.60
C ASN A 559 -23.16 19.22 29.55
N GLN A 560 -21.94 19.25 29.00
CA GLN A 560 -21.07 18.07 28.89
C GLN A 560 -20.38 17.75 30.22
N LYS A 561 -20.75 16.62 30.83
CA LYS A 561 -19.97 15.98 31.89
C LYS A 561 -19.08 14.90 31.29
N LEU A 562 -17.80 15.24 31.09
CA LEU A 562 -16.80 14.37 30.48
C LEU A 562 -16.05 13.57 31.55
N CYS A 563 -16.00 12.25 31.41
CA CYS A 563 -15.40 11.35 32.38
C CYS A 563 -14.42 10.37 31.73
N LYS A 564 -13.34 10.03 32.45
CA LYS A 564 -12.42 8.93 32.16
C LYS A 564 -12.57 7.86 33.24
N GLY A 565 -13.15 6.71 32.89
CA GLY A 565 -13.49 5.69 33.89
C GLY A 565 -14.51 6.23 34.91
N VAL A 566 -14.08 6.41 36.16
CA VAL A 566 -14.90 6.96 37.27
C VAL A 566 -14.58 8.43 37.57
N VAL A 567 -13.52 8.97 36.96
CA VAL A 567 -13.02 10.32 37.27
C VAL A 567 -13.58 11.34 36.29
N GLU A 568 -14.21 12.40 36.80
CA GLU A 568 -14.68 13.54 36.02
C GLU A 568 -13.51 14.45 35.60
N ILE A 569 -13.52 14.91 34.35
CA ILE A 569 -12.47 15.74 33.76
C ILE A 569 -12.86 17.21 33.90
N GLU A 570 -12.39 17.83 34.97
CA GLU A 570 -12.63 19.25 35.27
C GLU A 570 -11.54 20.17 34.72
N GLY A 571 -11.89 21.41 34.39
CA GLY A 571 -10.94 22.46 33.99
C GLY A 571 -10.70 22.53 32.48
N ASP A 572 -11.34 23.50 31.83
CA ASP A 572 -11.33 23.66 30.37
C ASP A 572 -9.97 24.08 29.80
N SER A 573 -9.13 24.73 30.61
CA SER A 573 -7.79 25.20 30.22
C SER A 573 -6.70 24.12 30.31
N ALA A 574 -6.97 22.99 30.94
CA ALA A 574 -6.01 21.89 31.04
C ALA A 574 -5.86 21.18 29.69
N THR A 575 -4.68 20.66 29.40
CA THR A 575 -4.45 19.83 28.21
C THR A 575 -4.82 18.36 28.45
N LEU A 576 -5.02 17.59 27.38
CA LEU A 576 -5.26 16.15 27.50
C LEU A 576 -4.10 15.43 28.19
N ALA A 577 -2.87 15.88 27.97
CA ALA A 577 -1.68 15.39 28.67
C ALA A 577 -1.75 15.69 30.18
N ASP A 578 -2.18 16.89 30.59
CA ASP A 578 -2.35 17.25 32.02
C ASP A 578 -3.39 16.37 32.73
N LYS A 579 -4.34 15.83 31.97
CA LYS A 579 -5.39 14.91 32.46
C LYS A 579 -5.04 13.44 32.28
N ASN A 580 -3.79 13.12 31.92
CA ASN A 580 -3.29 11.76 31.66
C ASN A 580 -4.18 10.99 30.68
N ILE A 581 -4.67 11.64 29.62
CA ILE A 581 -5.37 10.97 28.52
C ILE A 581 -4.31 10.53 27.50
N PHE A 582 -4.38 9.26 27.10
CA PHE A 582 -3.44 8.63 26.18
C PHE A 582 -4.14 8.22 24.87
N PRO A 583 -3.39 8.03 23.78
CA PRO A 583 -3.90 7.41 22.55
C PRO A 583 -4.63 6.09 22.82
N GLY A 584 -5.83 5.95 22.25
CA GLY A 584 -6.68 4.78 22.39
C GLY A 584 -7.55 4.74 23.66
N ASP A 585 -7.48 5.76 24.52
CA ASP A 585 -8.34 5.85 25.70
C ASP A 585 -9.82 5.97 25.34
N ILE A 586 -10.67 5.44 26.23
CA ILE A 586 -12.12 5.51 26.14
C ILE A 586 -12.65 6.50 27.17
N LEU A 587 -13.29 7.56 26.69
CA LEU A 587 -13.99 8.57 27.48
C LEU A 587 -15.50 8.41 27.31
N TRP A 588 -16.27 8.95 28.24
CA TRP A 588 -17.72 9.03 28.09
C TRP A 588 -18.24 10.40 28.56
N VAL A 589 -19.28 10.86 27.89
CA VAL A 589 -19.92 12.15 28.13
C VAL A 589 -21.39 11.95 28.46
N VAL A 590 -21.88 12.65 29.49
CA VAL A 590 -23.30 12.73 29.85
C VAL A 590 -23.78 14.15 29.59
N ASP A 591 -24.93 14.27 28.94
CA ASP A 591 -25.66 15.52 28.82
C ASP A 591 -26.38 15.80 30.15
N SER A 592 -26.06 16.94 30.77
CA SER A 592 -26.66 17.37 32.02
C SER A 592 -28.07 17.94 31.85
N GLU A 593 -28.53 18.18 30.61
CA GLU A 593 -29.86 18.71 30.24
C GLU A 593 -30.25 20.05 30.90
N ILE A 594 -29.27 20.81 31.40
CA ILE A 594 -29.50 22.13 32.00
C ILE A 594 -29.56 23.17 30.88
N TYR A 595 -30.74 23.38 30.32
CA TYR A 595 -30.98 24.49 29.39
C TYR A 595 -31.33 25.76 30.19
N GLU A 596 -30.34 26.58 30.52
CA GLU A 596 -30.62 27.99 30.76
C GLU A 596 -30.86 28.65 29.40
N ASN A 597 -32.05 29.23 29.19
CA ASN A 597 -32.38 30.02 28.00
C ASN A 597 -31.51 31.28 27.94
N ARG A 598 -30.25 31.14 27.55
CA ARG A 598 -29.40 32.24 27.10
C ARG A 598 -29.38 32.25 25.58
N ASP A 599 -29.93 33.31 25.02
CA ASP A 599 -29.87 33.58 23.58
C ASP A 599 -28.40 33.66 23.15
N ILE A 600 -27.99 32.74 22.27
CA ILE A 600 -26.63 32.58 21.74
C ILE A 600 -26.20 33.79 20.87
N ALA A 601 -27.13 34.68 20.56
CA ALA A 601 -26.87 35.87 19.76
C ALA A 601 -26.04 36.95 20.49
N ASP A 602 -26.09 37.02 21.83
CA ASP A 602 -25.43 38.09 22.58
C ASP A 602 -23.93 37.82 22.82
N GLU A 603 -23.51 36.55 22.97
CA GLU A 603 -22.10 36.20 23.25
C GLU A 603 -21.17 36.30 22.02
N LEU A 604 -21.71 36.31 20.80
CA LEU A 604 -20.93 36.64 19.59
C LEU A 604 -20.66 38.15 19.45
N SER A 605 -21.31 39.00 20.25
CA SER A 605 -21.18 40.45 20.18
C SER A 605 -20.23 41.05 21.24
N GLU A 606 -19.89 40.30 22.29
CA GLU A 606 -19.07 40.81 23.41
C GLU A 606 -17.58 40.42 23.36
N GLN A 607 -17.07 39.82 22.28
CA GLN A 607 -15.61 39.83 22.02
C GLN A 607 -15.16 41.16 21.41
N LYS A 608 -15.32 42.25 22.17
CA LYS A 608 -14.46 43.42 22.01
C LYS A 608 -13.11 43.08 22.64
N MET A 609 -12.13 42.74 21.81
CA MET A 609 -10.73 42.74 22.22
C MET A 609 -10.38 44.13 22.76
N GLU A 610 -9.91 44.19 24.01
CA GLU A 610 -9.13 45.32 24.48
C GLU A 610 -7.87 45.47 23.60
N PRO A 611 -7.53 46.68 23.15
CA PRO A 611 -6.32 46.89 22.37
C PRO A 611 -5.12 46.87 23.30
N ASN A 612 -4.27 45.85 23.15
CA ASN A 612 -2.92 45.88 23.73
C ASN A 612 -2.12 47.03 23.10
N GLN A 613 -1.44 47.77 23.96
CA GLN A 613 -0.58 48.92 23.62
C GLN A 613 0.45 48.54 22.55
N ALA A 614 0.40 49.24 21.42
CA ALA A 614 1.49 49.21 20.44
C ALA A 614 2.59 50.17 20.91
N GLU A 615 3.81 49.65 21.02
CA GLU A 615 5.02 50.41 21.31
C GLU A 615 5.25 51.50 20.26
N GLU A 616 5.54 52.72 20.73
CA GLU A 616 5.96 53.84 19.90
C GLU A 616 7.38 53.62 19.36
N GLY A 617 7.48 53.00 18.19
CA GLY A 617 8.73 52.85 17.45
C GLY A 617 8.66 53.52 16.09
N PHE A 618 9.16 54.75 16.00
CA PHE A 618 9.48 55.50 14.78
C PHE A 618 8.30 56.04 13.94
N ARG A 619 7.92 57.28 14.29
CA ARG A 619 7.32 58.22 13.35
C ARG A 619 8.35 58.70 12.33
N GLY A 620 7.96 58.66 11.06
CA GLY A 620 8.49 59.53 10.03
C GLY A 620 9.09 58.76 8.86
N THR A 621 8.27 58.48 7.85
CA THR A 621 8.48 58.97 6.47
C THR A 621 7.18 58.75 5.69
N LEU A 622 6.67 59.85 5.14
CA LEU A 622 5.55 59.96 4.22
C LEU A 622 5.76 59.10 2.96
N LEU A 623 4.91 58.10 2.69
CA LEU A 623 4.57 57.68 1.33
C LEU A 623 3.13 57.13 1.26
N SER A 624 2.28 57.91 0.59
CA SER A 624 1.05 57.59 -0.14
C SER A 624 0.96 56.15 -0.70
N SER A 625 -0.20 55.53 -0.94
CA SER A 625 -1.50 56.10 -1.36
C SER A 625 -2.63 55.06 -1.25
N VAL A 626 -3.79 55.55 -0.85
CA VAL A 626 -5.12 54.97 -1.09
C VAL A 626 -5.52 55.27 -2.53
N MET A 627 -6.04 54.30 -3.28
CA MET A 627 -7.06 54.56 -4.31
C MET A 627 -8.09 53.43 -4.36
N HIS A 628 -9.33 53.85 -4.12
CA HIS A 628 -10.62 53.22 -4.35
C HIS A 628 -10.91 53.07 -5.86
N VAL A 629 -11.89 52.23 -6.21
CA VAL A 629 -13.01 52.42 -7.18
C VAL A 629 -13.63 51.03 -7.46
N GLN A 630 -14.78 50.66 -6.86
CA GLN A 630 -16.17 50.68 -7.41
C GLN A 630 -16.27 50.16 -8.87
N ALA A 631 -17.15 49.24 -9.30
CA ALA A 631 -18.58 49.15 -9.03
C ALA A 631 -19.24 47.95 -9.76
N LEU A 632 -20.25 47.37 -9.08
CA LEU A 632 -21.61 47.01 -9.54
C LEU A 632 -21.86 46.00 -10.69
N LYS A 633 -22.77 45.05 -10.40
CA LYS A 633 -24.08 44.76 -11.07
C LYS A 633 -24.43 43.28 -10.88
N ASP A 634 -25.66 42.82 -10.72
CA ASP A 634 -27.01 43.36 -10.53
C ASP A 634 -27.84 42.17 -9.98
N ASN A 635 -28.89 42.41 -9.20
CA ASN A 635 -29.97 41.45 -8.99
C ASN A 635 -31.21 41.91 -9.76
N PRO A 636 -32.08 40.99 -10.22
CA PRO A 636 -33.14 41.28 -11.17
C PRO A 636 -34.43 41.81 -10.51
N THR A 637 -35.23 42.43 -11.36
CA THR A 637 -36.63 42.87 -11.17
C THR A 637 -37.56 41.75 -10.73
N ASP A 638 -38.53 42.02 -9.84
CA ASP A 638 -39.94 42.17 -10.24
C ASP A 638 -40.84 42.71 -9.12
N ASP A 639 -41.94 43.35 -9.55
CA ASP A 639 -43.19 43.69 -8.84
C ASP A 639 -43.15 44.66 -7.64
N SER A 640 -44.17 45.47 -7.34
CA SER A 640 -45.32 46.06 -8.01
C SER A 640 -46.05 46.91 -6.94
N VAL A 641 -46.72 47.99 -7.37
CA VAL A 641 -48.02 48.47 -6.81
C VAL A 641 -48.05 49.29 -5.49
N VAL A 642 -48.55 50.53 -5.70
CA VAL A 642 -49.17 51.55 -4.80
C VAL A 642 -48.26 52.37 -3.89
#